data_AF-A0ABD3N7M2-F1
#
_entry.id   AF-A0ABD3N7M2-F1
#
_cell.length_a   1.000
_cell.length_b   1.000
_cell.length_c   1.000
_cell.angle_alpha   90.00
_cell.angle_beta   90.00
_cell.angle_gamma   90.00
#
_symmetry.space_group_name_H-M   'P 1'
#
loop_
_entity.id
_entity.type
_entity.pdbx_description
1 polymer ?
#
loop_
_entity_poly.entity_id
_entity_poly.type
_entity_poly.pdbx_seq_one_letter_code
_entity_poly.pdbx_strand_id
1 'polypeptide(L)'
;MIMAPAEKKHKKKNKSKHASKDSVRKTPAVRPSTSNTPKRTPETHKRALDLSHQLRQLSNQKRLRECLSLYHSFENDDIRDSHHGSIIIDCCARCGDLDEAERVVVTMLGNTSACIDKDEYIWDRYDHIPYKKMPIQAWTALLKGYVHGGMMAKADSLFCALCGCKAEDDGNEGHSKKRKRVETKQQDKANVRTLNTLLRGCLWSATTIDYDANNLGTQPKQKRAKSRQELVGGIVTAERAWEQFSSMKSDNTCVDSSSYEYFITLLCQSLQCEKAEHQLMQMKEQFKLSKDLTNADPALIESLVVCLVVLSRAYALLGKTNDVKRCANEALKVIRHIESTNSDSKAIPAKKKPNVATGGKQAWKIDANNDENGRREQSNTLFRSHRISELKAEATSLNQYFDRNSDRKTLAKMMVARLLYFSGGGTTGLNAMSDANSATGKTSPESEQTMLQRYTSLWFSFGLKPAAEMLKLAGLDKSYCTALSQDMCTRLHNDLLGKDHPVITSNGYVDFNTVFPTSADSSSTPLHIELGSGSGDWAVIQAESNPSENYVTVELRSDRVAQTFAKMVLHNPENFSPNKSSVLNNLCCVGSECGSFLSERIQPKTVRTIFVNHPEPPTQTSTCDDNEQAHMLNSKTILAAAKCLEPNGYGRIVIVTDNLIYAKLVGHTAAKILDQSQLIGLKPNEVSDLRKVDTASDPNKHGAFVHIYEGKPSTSIGHYTPKSSNAGTSYFDRLWRTGVGKHADMKKRYIIALRTIRDQFYSGTTSSKATQSSKKTATATAGEKGKGKHSNKRSAEKQQRRNERRLLKKQQQQEKQNHSQKR
;
A
#
# COMPACT_ATOMS: atom_id res chain seq x y z
N MET A 1 5.00 5.83 59.79
CA MET A 1 3.78 6.66 59.89
C MET A 1 2.68 5.93 59.11
N ILE A 2 1.82 5.22 59.84
CA ILE A 2 0.82 4.29 59.32
C ILE A 2 -0.47 5.08 59.12
N MET A 3 -1.00 5.15 57.89
CA MET A 3 -2.35 5.70 57.64
C MET A 3 -3.29 4.60 57.15
N ALA A 4 -4.37 4.43 57.91
CA ALA A 4 -5.49 3.54 57.67
C ALA A 4 -6.48 4.12 56.62
N PRO A 5 -7.34 3.29 56.00
CA PRO A 5 -8.28 3.74 54.96
C PRO A 5 -9.65 4.16 55.52
N ALA A 6 -10.26 5.15 54.86
CA ALA A 6 -11.53 5.78 55.22
C ALA A 6 -12.77 4.95 54.81
N GLU A 7 -13.78 4.98 55.69
CA GLU A 7 -15.08 4.32 55.61
C GLU A 7 -16.05 4.94 54.58
N LYS A 8 -16.87 4.08 53.96
CA LYS A 8 -17.98 4.46 53.06
C LYS A 8 -19.27 4.70 53.86
N LYS A 9 -19.83 5.91 53.77
CA LYS A 9 -21.16 6.25 54.31
C LYS A 9 -22.30 5.77 53.41
N HIS A 10 -23.23 4.99 53.98
CA HIS A 10 -24.52 4.63 53.40
C HIS A 10 -25.52 5.81 53.47
N LYS A 11 -26.11 6.21 52.35
CA LYS A 11 -27.25 7.15 52.29
C LYS A 11 -28.58 6.39 52.26
N LYS A 12 -29.40 6.54 53.32
CA LYS A 12 -30.82 6.15 53.40
C LYS A 12 -31.68 7.00 52.45
N LYS A 13 -32.58 6.38 51.70
CA LYS A 13 -33.63 7.06 50.89
C LYS A 13 -34.95 7.07 51.67
N ASN A 14 -35.45 8.28 51.96
CA ASN A 14 -36.80 8.50 52.48
C ASN A 14 -37.84 8.40 51.37
N LYS A 15 -38.92 7.64 51.63
CA LYS A 15 -40.16 7.62 50.84
C LYS A 15 -41.07 8.72 51.39
N SER A 16 -41.45 9.67 50.55
CA SER A 16 -42.56 10.60 50.79
C SER A 16 -43.65 10.30 49.76
N LYS A 17 -44.87 10.08 50.27
CA LYS A 17 -46.12 9.99 49.52
C LYS A 17 -46.75 11.38 49.54
N HIS A 18 -47.03 11.96 48.38
CA HIS A 18 -48.07 12.97 48.26
C HIS A 18 -48.90 12.74 47.00
N ALA A 19 -50.20 12.70 47.21
CA ALA A 19 -51.24 12.73 46.20
C ALA A 19 -51.68 14.19 46.03
N SER A 20 -51.80 14.65 44.79
CA SER A 20 -52.79 15.68 44.43
C SER A 20 -53.31 15.38 43.03
N LYS A 21 -54.64 15.44 42.91
CA LYS A 21 -55.39 15.44 41.67
C LYS A 21 -55.48 16.90 41.23
N ASP A 22 -55.15 17.19 39.97
CA ASP A 22 -55.73 18.32 39.26
C ASP A 22 -55.83 18.00 37.77
N SER A 23 -57.05 18.08 37.26
CA SER A 23 -57.44 17.81 35.89
C SER A 23 -57.45 19.12 35.10
N VAL A 24 -56.48 19.30 34.21
CA VAL A 24 -56.51 20.37 33.19
C VAL A 24 -56.62 19.71 31.81
N ARG A 25 -57.71 20.05 31.13
CA ARG A 25 -58.14 19.57 29.81
C ARG A 25 -57.19 20.14 28.74
N LYS A 26 -56.26 19.32 28.24
CA LYS A 26 -55.42 19.65 27.07
C LYS A 26 -56.08 19.15 25.79
N THR A 27 -56.17 20.03 24.80
CA THR A 27 -56.55 19.77 23.41
C THR A 27 -55.60 18.75 22.76
N PRO A 28 -56.09 17.89 21.84
CA PRO A 28 -55.29 16.82 21.26
C PRO A 28 -54.30 17.37 20.25
N ALA A 29 -53.02 17.39 20.61
CA ALA A 29 -51.93 17.58 19.65
C ALA A 29 -51.86 16.36 18.72
N VAL A 30 -52.03 16.61 17.42
CA VAL A 30 -51.83 15.62 16.34
C VAL A 30 -50.40 15.10 16.44
N ARG A 31 -50.24 13.84 16.87
CA ARG A 31 -48.94 13.17 16.90
C ARG A 31 -48.49 12.92 15.46
N PRO A 32 -47.26 13.28 15.07
CA PRO A 32 -46.72 12.84 13.79
C PRO A 32 -46.75 11.31 13.77
N SER A 33 -47.45 10.75 12.78
CA SER A 33 -47.54 9.31 12.58
C SER A 33 -46.13 8.75 12.47
N THR A 34 -45.69 7.99 13.47
CA THR A 34 -44.50 7.16 13.37
C THR A 34 -44.65 6.32 12.11
N SER A 35 -43.81 6.56 11.11
CA SER A 35 -43.84 5.84 9.84
C SER A 35 -43.71 4.35 10.13
N ASN A 36 -44.83 3.64 10.04
CA ASN A 36 -44.86 2.19 10.10
C ASN A 36 -44.16 1.68 8.84
N THR A 37 -42.84 1.57 8.91
CA THR A 37 -42.09 0.79 7.91
C THR A 37 -42.66 -0.62 7.98
N PRO A 38 -43.28 -1.12 6.89
CA PRO A 38 -43.90 -2.43 6.90
C PRO A 38 -42.86 -3.47 7.29
N LYS A 39 -43.19 -4.32 8.26
CA LYS A 39 -42.30 -5.41 8.68
C LYS A 39 -42.00 -6.26 7.46
N ARG A 40 -40.72 -6.41 7.12
CA ARG A 40 -40.26 -7.30 6.05
C ARG A 40 -40.83 -8.70 6.28
N THR A 41 -41.42 -9.30 5.26
CA THR A 41 -41.83 -10.70 5.27
C THR A 41 -40.59 -11.60 5.39
N PRO A 42 -40.71 -12.83 5.93
CA PRO A 42 -39.59 -13.78 5.97
C PRO A 42 -38.93 -14.00 4.61
N GLU A 43 -39.72 -13.95 3.53
CA GLU A 43 -39.25 -14.09 2.15
C GLU A 43 -38.41 -12.90 1.69
N THR A 44 -38.85 -11.66 1.94
CA THR A 44 -38.06 -10.47 1.59
C THR A 44 -36.77 -10.39 2.41
N HIS A 45 -36.81 -10.83 3.67
CA HIS A 45 -35.60 -10.95 4.48
C HIS A 45 -34.60 -11.98 3.90
N LYS A 46 -35.09 -13.15 3.49
CA LYS A 46 -34.25 -14.18 2.83
C LYS A 46 -33.64 -13.66 1.52
N ARG A 47 -34.44 -13.01 0.67
CA ARG A 47 -33.96 -12.38 -0.58
C ARG A 47 -32.86 -11.35 -0.32
N ALA A 48 -33.02 -10.51 0.71
CA ALA A 48 -31.98 -9.56 1.11
C ALA A 48 -30.67 -10.26 1.55
N LEU A 49 -30.76 -11.35 2.32
CA LEU A 49 -29.57 -12.13 2.70
C LEU A 49 -28.88 -12.79 1.50
N ASP A 50 -29.65 -13.31 0.55
CA ASP A 50 -29.14 -13.91 -0.69
C ASP A 50 -28.46 -12.86 -1.57
N LEU A 51 -29.06 -11.69 -1.74
CA LEU A 51 -28.46 -10.55 -2.45
C LEU A 51 -27.13 -10.15 -1.79
N SER A 52 -27.13 -9.99 -0.48
CA SER A 52 -25.94 -9.72 0.32
C SER A 52 -24.83 -10.75 0.12
N HIS A 53 -25.15 -12.05 0.02
CA HIS A 53 -24.17 -13.10 -0.26
C HIS A 53 -23.58 -12.97 -1.66
N GLN A 54 -24.43 -12.78 -2.68
CA GLN A 54 -24.00 -12.62 -4.07
C GLN A 54 -23.13 -11.37 -4.26
N LEU A 55 -23.54 -10.23 -3.72
CA LEU A 55 -22.75 -9.00 -3.75
C LEU A 55 -21.39 -9.19 -3.07
N ARG A 56 -21.34 -9.84 -1.90
CA ARG A 56 -20.06 -10.15 -1.24
C ARG A 56 -19.17 -11.06 -2.09
N GLN A 57 -19.74 -12.06 -2.75
CA GLN A 57 -18.99 -12.96 -3.62
C GLN A 57 -18.39 -12.21 -4.82
N LEU A 58 -19.21 -11.44 -5.55
CA LEU A 58 -18.76 -10.63 -6.69
C LEU A 58 -17.74 -9.58 -6.24
N SER A 59 -18.01 -8.91 -5.13
CA SER A 59 -17.12 -7.93 -4.52
C SER A 59 -15.79 -8.55 -4.11
N ASN A 60 -15.77 -9.73 -3.48
CA ASN A 60 -14.52 -10.47 -3.14
C ASN A 60 -13.73 -10.89 -4.38
N GLN A 61 -14.42 -11.21 -5.48
CA GLN A 61 -13.82 -11.49 -6.79
C GLN A 61 -13.45 -10.21 -7.56
N LYS A 62 -13.74 -9.04 -6.98
CA LYS A 62 -13.61 -7.72 -7.59
C LYS A 62 -14.28 -7.61 -8.97
N ARG A 63 -15.43 -8.24 -9.17
CA ARG A 63 -16.24 -8.16 -10.40
C ARG A 63 -17.17 -6.95 -10.35
N LEU A 64 -16.58 -5.75 -10.39
CA LEU A 64 -17.28 -4.48 -10.15
C LEU A 64 -18.53 -4.31 -11.01
N ARG A 65 -18.43 -4.48 -12.33
CA ARG A 65 -19.56 -4.27 -13.25
C ARG A 65 -20.76 -5.15 -12.92
N GLU A 66 -20.53 -6.43 -12.68
CA GLU A 66 -21.57 -7.38 -12.31
C GLU A 66 -22.13 -7.09 -10.92
N CYS A 67 -21.28 -6.67 -10.00
CA CYS A 67 -21.67 -6.25 -8.66
C CYS A 67 -22.61 -5.03 -8.72
N LEU A 68 -22.28 -4.03 -9.53
CA LEU A 68 -23.08 -2.84 -9.78
C LEU A 68 -24.39 -3.17 -10.51
N SER A 69 -24.33 -4.00 -11.55
CA SER A 69 -25.52 -4.45 -12.28
C SER A 69 -26.48 -5.20 -11.37
N LEU A 70 -25.98 -6.09 -10.51
CA LEU A 70 -26.80 -6.81 -9.55
C LEU A 70 -27.40 -5.87 -8.49
N TYR A 71 -26.62 -4.90 -8.00
CA TYR A 71 -27.10 -3.92 -7.01
C TYR A 71 -28.15 -2.96 -7.56
N HIS A 72 -27.97 -2.49 -8.80
CA HIS A 72 -28.87 -1.54 -9.46
C HIS A 72 -30.04 -2.22 -10.19
N SER A 73 -30.16 -3.55 -10.13
CA SER A 73 -31.31 -4.25 -10.70
C SER A 73 -32.61 -3.80 -10.04
N PHE A 74 -33.61 -3.46 -10.84
CA PHE A 74 -34.95 -3.05 -10.39
C PHE A 74 -35.63 -4.13 -9.53
N GLU A 75 -35.29 -5.41 -9.76
CA GLU A 75 -35.80 -6.55 -8.99
C GLU A 75 -35.35 -6.53 -7.51
N ASN A 76 -34.35 -5.72 -7.19
CA ASN A 76 -33.77 -5.62 -5.86
C ASN A 76 -34.16 -4.32 -5.13
N ASP A 77 -34.91 -3.41 -5.74
CA ASP A 77 -35.27 -2.10 -5.16
C ASP A 77 -36.01 -2.22 -3.82
N ASP A 78 -36.88 -3.23 -3.70
CA ASP A 78 -37.69 -3.48 -2.49
C ASP A 78 -36.89 -4.07 -1.33
N ILE A 79 -35.75 -4.72 -1.62
CA ILE A 79 -34.93 -5.42 -0.63
C ILE A 79 -33.60 -4.73 -0.32
N ARG A 80 -33.17 -3.78 -1.17
CA ARG A 80 -31.94 -3.01 -0.99
C ARG A 80 -31.97 -2.21 0.31
N ASP A 81 -30.83 -2.13 0.98
CA ASP A 81 -30.65 -1.33 2.19
C ASP A 81 -29.20 -0.86 2.33
N SER A 82 -28.91 -0.17 3.43
CA SER A 82 -27.61 0.44 3.68
C SER A 82 -26.47 -0.57 3.85
N HIS A 83 -26.77 -1.82 4.19
CA HIS A 83 -25.78 -2.89 4.26
C HIS A 83 -25.33 -3.31 2.85
N HIS A 84 -26.28 -3.43 1.92
CA HIS A 84 -25.97 -3.70 0.51
C HIS A 84 -25.11 -2.58 -0.10
N GLY A 85 -25.49 -1.32 0.15
CA GLY A 85 -24.71 -0.17 -0.31
C GLY A 85 -23.28 -0.15 0.26
N SER A 86 -23.10 -0.54 1.53
CA SER A 86 -21.77 -0.68 2.14
C SER A 86 -20.87 -1.70 1.41
N ILE A 87 -21.44 -2.82 0.93
CA ILE A 87 -20.70 -3.84 0.16
C ILE A 87 -20.27 -3.29 -1.19
N ILE A 88 -21.13 -2.50 -1.83
CA ILE A 88 -20.83 -1.85 -3.12
C ILE A 88 -19.76 -0.79 -2.95
N ILE A 89 -19.88 0.10 -1.97
CA ILE A 89 -18.85 1.12 -1.70
C ILE A 89 -17.48 0.47 -1.48
N ASP A 90 -17.40 -0.61 -0.70
CA ASP A 90 -16.12 -1.35 -0.54
C ASP A 90 -15.66 -2.05 -1.83
N CYS A 91 -16.58 -2.51 -2.69
CA CYS A 91 -16.26 -3.04 -4.01
C CYS A 91 -15.63 -1.96 -4.89
N CYS A 92 -16.30 -0.82 -5.02
CA CYS A 92 -15.86 0.35 -5.78
C CYS A 92 -14.48 0.83 -5.30
N ALA A 93 -14.32 1.03 -3.98
CA ALA A 93 -13.06 1.41 -3.36
C ALA A 93 -11.91 0.42 -3.66
N ARG A 94 -12.18 -0.90 -3.66
CA ARG A 94 -11.17 -1.92 -4.00
C ARG A 94 -10.85 -2.02 -5.49
N CYS A 95 -11.71 -1.49 -6.34
CA CYS A 95 -11.56 -1.46 -7.79
C CYS A 95 -11.10 -0.11 -8.33
N GLY A 96 -10.97 0.92 -7.47
CA GLY A 96 -10.49 2.23 -7.86
C GLY A 96 -11.56 3.17 -8.42
N ASP A 97 -12.83 2.78 -8.43
CA ASP A 97 -13.94 3.58 -8.95
C ASP A 97 -14.59 4.40 -7.81
N LEU A 98 -13.89 5.46 -7.39
CA LEU A 98 -14.36 6.28 -6.27
C LEU A 98 -15.55 7.16 -6.63
N ASP A 99 -15.69 7.54 -7.90
CA ASP A 99 -16.83 8.32 -8.39
C ASP A 99 -18.13 7.50 -8.25
N GLU A 100 -18.12 6.21 -8.61
CA GLU A 100 -19.28 5.35 -8.38
C GLU A 100 -19.53 5.10 -6.89
N ALA A 101 -18.47 4.96 -6.08
CA ALA A 101 -18.61 4.84 -4.63
C ALA A 101 -19.36 6.06 -4.04
N GLU A 102 -18.97 7.27 -4.47
CA GLU A 102 -19.59 8.55 -4.14
C GLU A 102 -21.05 8.62 -4.61
N ARG A 103 -21.36 8.19 -5.85
CA ARG A 103 -22.75 8.11 -6.36
C ARG A 103 -23.63 7.17 -5.53
N VAL A 104 -23.10 6.02 -5.12
CA VAL A 104 -23.82 5.07 -4.26
C VAL A 104 -24.09 5.68 -2.89
N VAL A 105 -23.15 6.44 -2.33
CA VAL A 105 -23.35 7.21 -1.08
C VAL A 105 -24.50 8.21 -1.25
N VAL A 106 -24.48 9.04 -2.29
CA VAL A 106 -25.55 10.02 -2.54
C VAL A 106 -26.93 9.37 -2.68
N THR A 107 -26.99 8.22 -3.37
CA THR A 107 -28.20 7.41 -3.49
C THR A 107 -28.70 6.93 -2.12
N MET A 108 -27.81 6.40 -1.27
CA MET A 108 -28.15 5.96 0.09
C MET A 108 -28.63 7.10 0.99
N LEU A 109 -28.18 8.34 0.75
CA LEU A 109 -28.63 9.52 1.48
C LEU A 109 -30.01 10.03 1.04
N GLY A 110 -30.55 9.50 -0.06
CA GLY A 110 -31.87 9.83 -0.60
C GLY A 110 -31.86 11.03 -1.56
N ASN A 111 -30.69 11.43 -2.05
CA ASN A 111 -30.52 12.62 -2.91
C ASN A 111 -30.35 12.21 -4.38
N THR A 112 -31.35 11.54 -4.96
CA THR A 112 -31.26 10.95 -6.31
C THR A 112 -31.14 11.96 -7.45
N SER A 113 -31.48 13.23 -7.24
CA SER A 113 -31.50 14.27 -8.29
C SER A 113 -30.33 15.25 -8.24
N ALA A 114 -29.43 15.15 -7.25
CA ALA A 114 -28.34 16.10 -7.11
C ALA A 114 -27.16 15.69 -7.98
N CYS A 115 -26.80 16.52 -8.98
CA CYS A 115 -25.46 16.46 -9.55
C CYS A 115 -24.45 16.75 -8.43
N ILE A 116 -23.50 15.84 -8.24
CA ILE A 116 -22.35 16.10 -7.37
C ILE A 116 -21.49 17.08 -8.16
N ASP A 117 -21.33 18.28 -7.63
CA ASP A 117 -20.33 19.18 -8.17
C ASP A 117 -18.97 18.54 -7.87
N LYS A 118 -18.12 18.41 -8.88
CA LYS A 118 -16.84 17.69 -8.72
C LYS A 118 -15.96 18.32 -7.64
N ASP A 119 -16.17 19.60 -7.39
CA ASP A 119 -15.38 20.37 -6.46
C ASP A 119 -15.87 20.21 -5.02
N GLU A 120 -17.13 19.88 -4.75
CA GLU A 120 -17.66 19.86 -3.38
C GLU A 120 -17.58 18.48 -2.71
N TYR A 121 -17.15 18.43 -1.44
CA TYR A 121 -17.20 17.19 -0.68
C TYR A 121 -18.65 16.84 -0.29
N ILE A 122 -19.05 15.58 -0.49
CA ILE A 122 -20.43 15.13 -0.25
C ILE A 122 -20.88 15.39 1.19
N TRP A 123 -19.97 15.25 2.15
CA TRP A 123 -20.28 15.46 3.57
C TRP A 123 -20.40 16.94 3.96
N ASP A 124 -19.86 17.88 3.19
CA ASP A 124 -19.97 19.32 3.48
C ASP A 124 -21.41 19.84 3.26
N ARG A 125 -22.22 19.10 2.51
CA ARG A 125 -23.66 19.40 2.29
C ARG A 125 -24.54 19.13 3.51
N TYR A 126 -24.00 18.52 4.56
CA TYR A 126 -24.76 18.12 5.73
C TYR A 126 -24.16 18.72 6.99
N ASP A 127 -24.97 19.40 7.80
CA ASP A 127 -24.56 19.91 9.11
C ASP A 127 -24.10 18.78 10.05
N HIS A 128 -24.62 17.57 9.84
CA HIS A 128 -24.27 16.36 10.57
C HIS A 128 -24.28 15.15 9.62
N ILE A 129 -23.38 14.20 9.85
CA ILE A 129 -23.35 12.97 9.06
C ILE A 129 -24.59 12.11 9.40
N PRO A 130 -25.44 11.78 8.41
CA PRO A 130 -26.71 11.09 8.65
C PRO A 130 -26.50 9.58 8.83
N TYR A 131 -25.97 9.18 9.98
CA TYR A 131 -25.65 7.76 10.26
C TYR A 131 -26.86 6.82 10.26
N LYS A 132 -28.07 7.34 10.50
CA LYS A 132 -29.33 6.58 10.35
C LYS A 132 -29.51 6.03 8.93
N LYS A 133 -29.01 6.75 7.91
CA LYS A 133 -29.10 6.35 6.51
C LYS A 133 -27.86 5.58 6.07
N MET A 134 -26.70 5.94 6.58
CA MET A 134 -25.43 5.33 6.19
C MET A 134 -24.58 4.88 7.38
N PRO A 135 -24.34 3.56 7.53
CA PRO A 135 -23.60 3.04 8.67
C PRO A 135 -22.11 3.40 8.61
N ILE A 136 -21.44 3.46 9.76
CA ILE A 136 -20.00 3.81 9.86
C ILE A 136 -19.10 2.91 9.00
N GLN A 137 -19.53 1.68 8.71
CA GLN A 137 -18.85 0.73 7.83
C GLN A 137 -18.77 1.24 6.38
N ALA A 138 -19.84 1.86 5.87
CA ALA A 138 -19.86 2.46 4.53
C ALA A 138 -18.91 3.66 4.47
N TRP A 139 -18.98 4.56 5.46
CA TRP A 139 -18.05 5.69 5.57
C TRP A 139 -16.59 5.25 5.66
N THR A 140 -16.31 4.22 6.45
CA THR A 140 -14.96 3.67 6.56
C THR A 140 -14.51 3.00 5.25
N ALA A 141 -15.43 2.40 4.48
CA ALA A 141 -15.12 1.85 3.16
C ALA A 141 -14.81 2.95 2.13
N LEU A 142 -15.56 4.06 2.15
CA LEU A 142 -15.26 5.24 1.34
C LEU A 142 -13.92 5.88 1.72
N LEU A 143 -13.67 6.08 3.01
CA LEU A 143 -12.39 6.56 3.55
C LEU A 143 -11.22 5.69 3.08
N LYS A 144 -11.38 4.37 3.16
CA LYS A 144 -10.42 3.40 2.63
C LYS A 144 -10.21 3.60 1.13
N GLY A 145 -11.27 3.85 0.37
CA GLY A 145 -11.21 4.21 -1.04
C GLY A 145 -10.32 5.42 -1.30
N TYR A 146 -10.55 6.55 -0.62
CA TYR A 146 -9.70 7.74 -0.77
C TYR A 146 -8.25 7.50 -0.40
N VAL A 147 -8.00 6.85 0.74
CA VAL A 147 -6.65 6.45 1.16
C VAL A 147 -5.96 5.57 0.10
N HIS A 148 -6.67 4.57 -0.41
CA HIS A 148 -6.19 3.69 -1.47
C HIS A 148 -6.13 4.38 -2.85
N GLY A 149 -6.78 5.52 -3.04
CA GLY A 149 -6.66 6.35 -4.24
C GLY A 149 -5.54 7.38 -4.16
N GLY A 150 -4.92 7.57 -2.99
CA GLY A 150 -3.96 8.66 -2.76
C GLY A 150 -4.62 10.02 -2.49
N MET A 151 -5.95 10.06 -2.36
CA MET A 151 -6.73 11.29 -2.15
C MET A 151 -6.73 11.68 -0.66
N MET A 152 -5.56 11.99 -0.12
CA MET A 152 -5.39 12.21 1.32
C MET A 152 -6.16 13.43 1.85
N ALA A 153 -6.36 14.47 1.04
CA ALA A 153 -7.19 15.62 1.42
C ALA A 153 -8.65 15.24 1.66
N LYS A 154 -9.27 14.52 0.72
CA LYS A 154 -10.63 13.95 0.89
C LYS A 154 -10.69 13.00 2.09
N ALA A 155 -9.69 12.14 2.27
CA ALA A 155 -9.64 11.20 3.37
C ALA A 155 -9.59 11.90 4.75
N ASP A 156 -8.74 12.92 4.87
CA ASP A 156 -8.57 13.70 6.09
C ASP A 156 -9.83 14.52 6.42
N SER A 157 -10.39 15.21 5.42
CA SER A 157 -11.64 15.96 5.55
C SER A 157 -12.81 15.06 5.97
N LEU A 158 -12.98 13.90 5.34
CA LEU A 158 -14.01 12.93 5.73
C LEU A 158 -13.80 12.44 7.17
N PHE A 159 -12.56 12.15 7.57
CA PHE A 159 -12.28 11.72 8.94
C PHE A 159 -12.59 12.81 9.96
N CYS A 160 -12.23 14.05 9.68
CA CYS A 160 -12.56 15.21 10.49
C CYS A 160 -14.09 15.34 10.66
N ALA A 161 -14.85 15.21 9.57
CA ALA A 161 -16.31 15.24 9.61
C ALA A 161 -16.89 14.10 10.47
N LEU A 162 -16.36 12.87 10.36
CA LEU A 162 -16.76 11.72 11.18
C LEU A 162 -16.46 11.90 12.68
N CYS A 163 -15.42 12.67 13.01
CA CYS A 163 -15.06 13.01 14.40
C CYS A 163 -15.89 14.20 14.94
N GLY A 164 -16.16 15.20 14.10
CA GLY A 164 -16.80 16.46 14.45
C GLY A 164 -18.32 16.40 14.62
N CYS A 165 -18.96 15.30 14.21
CA CYS A 165 -20.40 15.10 14.40
C CYS A 165 -20.76 15.12 15.89
N LYS A 166 -21.27 16.28 16.35
CA LYS A 166 -21.97 16.36 17.63
C LYS A 166 -23.19 15.47 17.52
N ALA A 167 -23.38 14.56 18.49
CA ALA A 167 -24.65 13.88 18.60
C ALA A 167 -25.72 14.97 18.71
N GLU A 168 -26.74 14.94 17.85
CA GLU A 168 -27.91 15.79 18.04
C GLU A 168 -28.41 15.52 19.46
N ASP A 169 -28.11 16.45 20.36
CA ASP A 169 -28.80 16.52 21.62
C ASP A 169 -30.20 16.96 21.22
N ASP A 170 -31.10 15.97 21.05
CA ASP A 170 -32.53 16.18 20.87
C ASP A 170 -32.98 17.02 22.06
N GLY A 171 -32.84 18.35 21.97
CA GLY A 171 -33.04 19.35 23.02
C GLY A 171 -34.48 19.48 23.48
N ASN A 172 -35.26 18.43 23.32
CA ASN A 172 -36.60 18.30 23.84
C ASN A 172 -36.53 17.76 25.28
N GLU A 173 -36.06 18.59 26.21
CA GLU A 173 -36.17 18.38 27.67
C GLU A 173 -37.63 18.45 28.17
N GLY A 174 -38.60 17.97 27.37
CA GLY A 174 -40.00 17.88 27.75
C GLY A 174 -40.24 16.68 28.66
N HIS A 175 -40.02 16.87 29.98
CA HIS A 175 -40.57 16.17 31.16
C HIS A 175 -41.34 14.83 31.01
N SER A 176 -40.83 13.91 30.21
CA SER A 176 -41.46 12.61 29.99
C SER A 176 -40.77 11.54 30.84
N LYS A 177 -41.13 11.49 32.13
CA LYS A 177 -40.79 10.38 33.03
C LYS A 177 -41.47 9.10 32.53
N LYS A 178 -40.87 8.33 31.62
CA LYS A 178 -41.18 6.88 31.50
C LYS A 178 -40.19 6.11 30.62
N ARG A 179 -39.60 5.10 31.27
CA ARG A 179 -38.86 3.93 30.74
C ARG A 179 -37.50 4.21 30.10
N LYS A 180 -36.49 4.19 30.97
CA LYS A 180 -35.06 4.07 30.70
C LYS A 180 -34.77 2.68 30.10
N ARG A 181 -35.13 2.46 28.83
CA ARG A 181 -34.58 1.33 28.07
C ARG A 181 -33.13 1.71 27.77
N VAL A 182 -32.20 0.97 28.35
CA VAL A 182 -30.76 1.09 28.04
C VAL A 182 -30.57 0.51 26.63
N GLU A 183 -31.06 1.22 25.63
CA GLU A 183 -30.55 1.06 24.29
C GLU A 183 -29.16 1.68 24.34
N THR A 184 -28.16 0.81 24.38
CA THR A 184 -26.79 1.13 23.98
C THR A 184 -26.88 1.73 22.58
N LYS A 185 -27.13 3.05 22.51
CA LYS A 185 -26.94 3.86 21.31
C LYS A 185 -25.45 3.77 21.01
N GLN A 186 -25.08 2.73 20.26
CA GLN A 186 -23.75 2.58 19.71
C GLN A 186 -23.50 3.88 18.95
N GLN A 187 -22.58 4.69 19.45
CA GLN A 187 -22.35 6.01 18.90
C GLN A 187 -21.82 5.83 17.49
N ASP A 188 -22.61 6.25 16.51
CA ASP A 188 -22.21 6.32 15.12
C ASP A 188 -21.19 7.45 14.98
N LYS A 189 -19.94 7.16 15.34
CA LYS A 189 -18.81 8.06 15.28
C LYS A 189 -17.64 7.31 14.65
N ALA A 190 -16.59 8.04 14.25
CA ALA A 190 -15.31 7.42 13.91
C ALA A 190 -14.91 6.42 15.01
N ASN A 191 -14.60 5.19 14.61
CA ASN A 191 -14.15 4.15 15.54
C ASN A 191 -12.67 3.82 15.28
N VAL A 192 -12.09 2.94 16.10
CA VAL A 192 -10.67 2.55 15.99
C VAL A 192 -10.31 2.03 14.61
N ARG A 193 -11.23 1.32 13.92
CA ARG A 193 -10.99 0.86 12.55
C ARG A 193 -10.94 2.03 11.56
N THR A 194 -11.79 3.03 11.74
CA THR A 194 -11.78 4.27 10.95
C THR A 194 -10.45 5.00 11.13
N LEU A 195 -10.00 5.20 12.38
CA LEU A 195 -8.68 5.78 12.69
C LEU A 195 -7.54 4.99 12.05
N ASN A 196 -7.51 3.67 12.27
CA ASN A 196 -6.47 2.80 11.72
C ASN A 196 -6.45 2.77 10.18
N THR A 197 -7.61 3.00 9.54
CA THR A 197 -7.69 3.12 8.08
C THR A 197 -6.97 4.39 7.61
N LEU A 198 -7.20 5.53 8.27
CA LEU A 198 -6.53 6.78 7.94
C LEU A 198 -5.03 6.72 8.28
N LEU A 199 -4.64 6.27 9.48
CA LEU A 199 -3.23 6.16 9.89
C LEU A 199 -2.42 5.27 8.95
N ARG A 200 -3.01 4.19 8.46
CA ARG A 200 -2.39 3.34 7.44
C ARG A 200 -2.24 4.05 6.10
N GLY A 201 -3.17 4.92 5.74
CA GLY A 201 -3.01 5.81 4.58
C GLY A 201 -1.87 6.79 4.74
N CYS A 202 -1.75 7.40 5.92
CA CYS A 202 -0.62 8.28 6.25
C CYS A 202 0.74 7.57 6.19
N LEU A 203 0.80 6.24 6.42
CA LEU A 203 2.03 5.47 6.22
C LEU A 203 2.38 5.27 4.74
N TRP A 204 1.37 5.20 3.88
CA TRP A 204 1.57 4.97 2.45
C TRP A 204 1.89 6.24 1.68
N SER A 205 1.37 7.37 2.14
CA SER A 205 1.53 8.68 1.51
C SER A 205 2.40 9.57 2.40
N ALA A 206 3.49 10.12 1.87
CA ALA A 206 4.18 11.20 2.54
C ALA A 206 3.30 12.46 2.59
N THR A 207 3.70 13.43 3.40
CA THR A 207 3.04 14.73 3.46
C THR A 207 3.19 15.46 2.13
N THR A 208 2.06 15.91 1.58
CA THR A 208 1.96 16.67 0.35
C THR A 208 1.20 17.97 0.55
N ILE A 209 1.37 18.90 -0.38
CA ILE A 209 0.59 20.13 -0.48
C ILE A 209 -0.62 19.81 -1.34
N ASP A 210 -1.81 20.08 -0.81
CA ASP A 210 -3.03 20.06 -1.60
C ASP A 210 -3.18 21.40 -2.33
N TYR A 211 -3.09 21.38 -3.66
CA TYR A 211 -3.25 22.56 -4.50
C TYR A 211 -4.70 22.79 -4.92
N ASP A 212 -5.55 21.74 -4.88
CA ASP A 212 -6.93 21.78 -5.37
C ASP A 212 -7.87 22.51 -4.40
N ALA A 213 -7.47 22.65 -3.13
CA ALA A 213 -8.16 23.46 -2.13
C ALA A 213 -8.44 24.91 -2.58
N ASN A 214 -7.71 25.42 -3.58
CA ASN A 214 -7.87 26.78 -4.10
C ASN A 214 -8.93 26.92 -5.21
N ASN A 215 -9.32 25.82 -5.86
CA ASN A 215 -10.26 25.82 -6.99
C ASN A 215 -11.69 25.47 -6.59
N LEU A 216 -11.92 24.98 -5.36
CA LEU A 216 -13.25 24.80 -4.78
C LEU A 216 -14.04 26.13 -4.78
N GLY A 217 -15.05 26.19 -5.65
CA GLY A 217 -15.73 27.41 -6.10
C GLY A 217 -16.44 28.28 -5.04
N THR A 218 -16.55 29.57 -5.41
CA THR A 218 -17.61 30.54 -5.11
C THR A 218 -18.34 30.50 -3.75
N GLN A 219 -17.64 30.31 -2.63
CA GLN A 219 -18.19 30.77 -1.34
C GLN A 219 -18.38 32.30 -1.35
N PRO A 220 -19.45 32.85 -0.74
CA PRO A 220 -19.74 34.28 -0.73
C PRO A 220 -18.54 35.10 -0.23
N LYS A 221 -18.23 36.18 -0.95
CA LYS A 221 -17.02 37.02 -0.88
C LYS A 221 -16.60 37.57 0.51
N GLN A 222 -17.32 37.34 1.60
CA GLN A 222 -17.16 38.13 2.83
C GLN A 222 -16.22 37.57 3.91
N LYS A 223 -15.65 36.36 3.78
CA LYS A 223 -14.58 35.88 4.69
C LYS A 223 -13.48 35.09 3.98
N ARG A 224 -12.91 35.65 2.91
CA ARG A 224 -11.66 35.13 2.31
C ARG A 224 -10.48 35.39 3.25
N ALA A 225 -10.33 34.57 4.28
CA ALA A 225 -9.01 34.32 4.83
C ALA A 225 -8.15 33.75 3.69
N LYS A 226 -6.93 34.29 3.51
CA LYS A 226 -5.94 33.85 2.50
C LYS A 226 -6.01 32.33 2.27
N SER A 227 -6.11 31.93 1.01
CA SER A 227 -5.94 30.55 0.53
C SER A 227 -4.73 29.89 1.20
N ARG A 228 -4.96 29.13 2.25
CA ARG A 228 -3.90 28.50 3.02
C ARG A 228 -3.65 27.15 2.35
N GLN A 229 -2.47 27.00 1.74
CA GLN A 229 -2.00 25.69 1.28
C GLN A 229 -2.12 24.70 2.43
N GLU A 230 -2.93 23.66 2.23
CA GLU A 230 -3.15 22.65 3.25
C GLU A 230 -2.15 21.50 3.06
N LEU A 231 -1.52 21.11 4.17
CA LEU A 231 -0.65 19.93 4.21
C LEU A 231 -1.51 18.71 4.54
N VAL A 232 -1.38 17.64 3.76
CA VAL A 232 -2.14 16.40 3.92
C VAL A 232 -1.22 15.18 3.79
N GLY A 233 -1.59 14.06 4.37
CA GLY A 233 -0.78 12.83 4.38
C GLY A 233 0.38 12.85 5.38
N GLY A 234 1.12 11.74 5.45
CA GLY A 234 2.24 11.56 6.36
C GLY A 234 1.90 11.82 7.82
N ILE A 235 2.91 12.27 8.58
CA ILE A 235 2.75 12.53 10.02
C ILE A 235 1.78 13.68 10.32
N VAL A 236 1.65 14.67 9.43
CA VAL A 236 0.81 15.86 9.65
C VAL A 236 -0.67 15.48 9.78
N THR A 237 -1.22 14.72 8.84
CA THR A 237 -2.59 14.21 8.94
C THR A 237 -2.72 13.23 10.11
N ALA A 238 -1.71 12.41 10.38
CA ALA A 238 -1.77 11.44 11.47
C ALA A 238 -1.83 12.07 12.87
N GLU A 239 -1.07 13.14 13.13
CA GLU A 239 -1.13 13.88 14.40
C GLU A 239 -2.51 14.53 14.59
N ARG A 240 -3.04 15.20 13.55
CA ARG A 240 -4.40 15.76 13.58
C ARG A 240 -5.45 14.68 13.87
N ALA A 241 -5.39 13.56 13.15
CA ALA A 241 -6.32 12.45 13.33
C ALA A 241 -6.24 11.84 14.74
N TRP A 242 -5.02 11.68 15.26
CA TRP A 242 -4.79 11.16 16.62
C TRP A 242 -5.36 12.09 17.68
N GLU A 243 -5.10 13.39 17.58
CA GLU A 243 -5.61 14.41 18.49
C GLU A 243 -7.13 14.49 18.47
N GLN A 244 -7.73 14.56 17.28
CA GLN A 244 -9.19 14.60 17.11
C GLN A 244 -9.84 13.35 17.70
N PHE A 245 -9.35 12.16 17.34
CA PHE A 245 -9.88 10.91 17.88
C PHE A 245 -9.72 10.82 19.40
N SER A 246 -8.57 11.24 19.93
CA SER A 246 -8.30 11.28 21.36
C SER A 246 -9.15 12.30 22.11
N SER A 247 -9.59 13.37 21.44
CA SER A 247 -10.47 14.40 22.02
C SER A 247 -11.93 13.92 22.15
N MET A 248 -12.34 12.93 21.37
CA MET A 248 -13.71 12.41 21.36
C MET A 248 -14.10 11.64 22.63
N LYS A 249 -13.23 11.60 23.67
CA LYS A 249 -13.30 10.79 24.91
C LYS A 249 -14.74 10.52 25.36
N SER A 250 -15.31 9.46 24.82
CA SER A 250 -16.35 8.72 25.48
C SER A 250 -15.64 7.68 26.35
N ASP A 251 -16.23 7.29 27.48
CA ASP A 251 -15.63 6.31 28.42
C ASP A 251 -15.25 4.95 27.77
N ASN A 252 -15.64 4.71 26.51
CA ASN A 252 -15.42 3.46 25.77
C ASN A 252 -14.54 3.57 24.51
N THR A 253 -14.07 4.76 24.10
CA THR A 253 -13.22 4.89 22.90
C THR A 253 -11.74 4.76 23.28
N CYS A 254 -11.25 3.52 23.30
CA CYS A 254 -9.86 3.18 23.56
C CYS A 254 -9.15 2.81 22.24
N VAL A 255 -8.00 3.41 21.96
CA VAL A 255 -7.14 3.04 20.80
C VAL A 255 -6.57 1.63 20.98
N ASP A 256 -6.35 0.91 19.87
CA ASP A 256 -5.78 -0.45 19.93
C ASP A 256 -4.25 -0.47 19.71
N SER A 257 -3.64 -1.64 19.82
CA SER A 257 -2.18 -1.77 19.63
C SER A 257 -1.73 -1.41 18.22
N SER A 258 -2.59 -1.63 17.21
CA SER A 258 -2.30 -1.28 15.83
C SER A 258 -2.33 0.24 15.61
N SER A 259 -3.22 0.97 16.29
CA SER A 259 -3.23 2.44 16.31
C SER A 259 -1.88 2.98 16.77
N TYR A 260 -1.37 2.48 17.90
CA TYR A 260 -0.05 2.84 18.42
C TYR A 260 1.07 2.46 17.46
N GLU A 261 1.06 1.24 16.92
CA GLU A 261 2.06 0.78 15.95
C GLU A 261 2.17 1.72 14.75
N TYR A 262 1.04 2.06 14.13
CA TYR A 262 1.04 2.97 12.98
C TYR A 262 1.53 4.37 13.35
N PHE A 263 1.04 4.93 14.45
CA PHE A 263 1.37 6.30 14.85
C PHE A 263 2.83 6.44 15.30
N ILE A 264 3.34 5.50 16.10
CA ILE A 264 4.76 5.45 16.51
C ILE A 264 5.66 5.27 15.29
N THR A 265 5.27 4.43 14.32
CA THR A 265 6.04 4.25 13.08
C THR A 265 6.13 5.57 12.29
N LEU A 266 5.04 6.33 12.16
CA LEU A 266 5.03 7.64 11.49
C LEU A 266 5.91 8.69 12.22
N LEU A 267 5.85 8.70 13.55
CA LEU A 267 6.72 9.57 14.37
C LEU A 267 8.20 9.19 14.17
N CYS A 268 8.53 7.90 14.17
CA CYS A 268 9.89 7.43 13.92
C CYS A 268 10.36 7.72 12.49
N GLN A 269 9.48 7.59 11.49
CA GLN A 269 9.79 7.91 10.09
C GLN A 269 10.14 9.40 9.90
N SER A 270 9.45 10.28 10.63
CA SER A 270 9.72 11.71 10.69
C SER A 270 10.81 12.11 11.70
N LEU A 271 11.51 11.12 12.28
CA LEU A 271 12.55 11.27 13.30
C LEU A 271 12.12 12.02 14.58
N GLN A 272 10.82 12.04 14.89
CA GLN A 272 10.24 12.62 16.12
C GLN A 272 10.31 11.63 17.30
N CYS A 273 11.53 11.20 17.65
CA CYS A 273 11.77 10.09 18.58
C CYS A 273 11.22 10.33 20.00
N GLU A 274 11.25 11.56 20.50
CA GLU A 274 10.76 11.89 21.84
C GLU A 274 9.24 11.72 21.95
N LYS A 275 8.50 12.18 20.93
CA LYS A 275 7.06 11.94 20.84
C LYS A 275 6.76 10.44 20.69
N ALA A 276 7.53 9.73 19.87
CA ALA A 276 7.38 8.29 19.68
C ALA A 276 7.58 7.52 21.00
N GLU A 277 8.58 7.88 21.80
CA GLU A 277 8.78 7.33 23.14
C GLU A 277 7.61 7.60 24.07
N HIS A 278 7.10 8.84 24.07
CA HIS A 278 5.94 9.18 24.88
C HIS A 278 4.74 8.29 24.53
N GLN A 279 4.45 8.10 23.24
CA GLN A 279 3.38 7.22 22.77
C GLN A 279 3.63 5.75 23.11
N LEU A 280 4.89 5.28 23.04
CA LEU A 280 5.27 3.93 23.47
C LEU A 280 5.04 3.72 24.97
N MET A 281 5.32 4.72 25.80
CA MET A 281 5.06 4.67 27.24
C MET A 281 3.56 4.64 27.53
N GLN A 282 2.75 5.45 26.83
CA GLN A 282 1.29 5.40 26.92
C GLN A 282 0.74 4.02 26.52
N MET A 283 1.25 3.43 25.43
CA MET A 283 0.89 2.07 25.01
C MET A 283 1.20 1.05 26.12
N LYS A 284 2.42 1.11 26.69
CA LYS A 284 2.82 0.20 27.78
C LYS A 284 1.95 0.34 29.02
N GLU A 285 1.56 1.56 29.39
CA GLU A 285 0.68 1.83 30.51
C GLU A 285 -0.74 1.30 30.25
N GLN A 286 -1.32 1.67 29.11
CA GLN A 286 -2.68 1.31 28.72
C GLN A 286 -2.88 -0.21 28.68
N PHE A 287 -1.90 -0.94 28.17
CA PHE A 287 -1.95 -2.40 28.07
C PHE A 287 -1.21 -3.14 29.19
N LYS A 288 -0.75 -2.43 30.23
CA LYS A 288 -0.08 -2.99 31.42
C LYS A 288 1.15 -3.86 31.09
N LEU A 289 1.90 -3.50 30.04
CA LEU A 289 3.05 -4.25 29.52
C LEU A 289 4.31 -4.15 30.41
N SER A 290 4.30 -3.30 31.43
CA SER A 290 5.48 -3.02 32.28
C SER A 290 5.77 -4.08 33.36
N LYS A 291 4.82 -4.96 33.69
CA LYS A 291 4.94 -5.87 34.84
C LYS A 291 4.99 -7.36 34.48
N ASP A 292 4.29 -7.78 33.43
CA ASP A 292 4.19 -9.19 33.06
C ASP A 292 3.76 -9.34 31.59
N LEU A 293 4.61 -9.97 30.77
CA LEU A 293 4.33 -10.27 29.36
C LEU A 293 3.75 -11.68 29.16
N THR A 294 3.66 -12.52 30.20
CA THR A 294 3.23 -13.93 30.06
C THR A 294 1.78 -14.06 29.60
N ASN A 295 0.92 -13.10 29.95
CA ASN A 295 -0.51 -13.10 29.64
C ASN A 295 -0.91 -12.12 28.54
N ALA A 296 0.04 -11.44 27.90
CA ALA A 296 -0.25 -10.46 26.87
C ALA A 296 -0.66 -11.13 25.54
N ASP A 297 -1.57 -10.48 24.80
CA ASP A 297 -1.98 -10.91 23.46
C ASP A 297 -0.75 -10.95 22.53
N PRO A 298 -0.46 -12.06 21.83
CA PRO A 298 0.65 -12.14 20.87
C PRO A 298 0.67 -10.99 19.84
N ALA A 299 -0.49 -10.49 19.41
CA ALA A 299 -0.56 -9.37 18.48
C ALA A 299 -0.05 -8.06 19.12
N LEU A 300 -0.35 -7.84 20.39
CA LEU A 300 0.12 -6.70 21.16
C LEU A 300 1.64 -6.76 21.39
N ILE A 301 2.17 -7.96 21.71
CA ILE A 301 3.61 -8.16 21.88
C ILE A 301 4.34 -7.92 20.56
N GLU A 302 3.81 -8.42 19.44
CA GLU A 302 4.34 -8.15 18.10
C GLU A 302 4.39 -6.65 17.81
N SER A 303 3.29 -5.92 18.04
CA SER A 303 3.26 -4.45 17.88
C SER A 303 4.30 -3.75 18.77
N LEU A 304 4.50 -4.20 20.02
CA LEU A 304 5.54 -3.66 20.90
C LEU A 304 6.94 -3.83 20.31
N VAL A 305 7.27 -5.02 19.78
CA VAL A 305 8.56 -5.28 19.13
C VAL A 305 8.75 -4.37 17.92
N VAL A 306 7.71 -4.22 17.08
CA VAL A 306 7.76 -3.31 15.92
C VAL A 306 8.08 -1.89 16.36
N CYS A 307 7.35 -1.35 17.34
CA CYS A 307 7.57 -0.01 17.88
C CYS A 307 9.01 0.19 18.40
N LEU A 308 9.56 -0.78 19.12
CA LEU A 308 10.93 -0.71 19.64
C LEU A 308 11.98 -0.74 18.52
N VAL A 309 11.79 -1.57 17.50
CA VAL A 309 12.72 -1.67 16.36
C VAL A 309 12.71 -0.39 15.51
N VAL A 310 11.52 0.14 15.18
CA VAL A 310 11.45 1.39 14.39
C VAL A 310 11.98 2.60 15.16
N LEU A 311 11.81 2.64 16.48
CA LEU A 311 12.38 3.67 17.35
C LEU A 311 13.91 3.54 17.44
N SER A 312 14.43 2.31 17.60
CA SER A 312 15.87 2.05 17.56
C SER A 312 16.50 2.50 16.23
N ARG A 313 15.83 2.23 15.09
CA ARG A 313 16.25 2.70 13.76
C ARG A 313 16.27 4.22 13.65
N ALA A 314 15.24 4.90 14.13
CA ALA A 314 15.18 6.37 14.12
C ALA A 314 16.31 6.98 14.97
N TYR A 315 16.60 6.40 16.14
CA TYR A 315 17.74 6.79 16.95
C TYR A 315 19.08 6.55 16.26
N ALA A 316 19.21 5.48 15.48
CA ALA A 316 20.44 5.17 14.75
C ALA A 316 20.69 6.22 13.66
N LEU A 317 19.64 6.62 12.93
CA LEU A 317 19.73 7.72 11.96
C LEU A 317 20.16 9.04 12.62
N LEU A 318 19.68 9.33 13.83
CA LEU A 318 20.07 10.54 14.58
C LEU A 318 21.45 10.43 15.26
N GLY A 319 22.14 9.30 15.17
CA GLY A 319 23.41 9.06 15.87
C GLY A 319 23.29 8.97 17.40
N LYS A 320 22.10 8.61 17.94
CA LYS A 320 21.87 8.47 19.38
C LYS A 320 22.16 7.04 19.86
N THR A 321 23.42 6.62 19.83
CA THR A 321 23.87 5.22 20.01
C THR A 321 23.37 4.53 21.29
N ASN A 322 23.32 5.23 22.42
CA ASN A 322 22.82 4.66 23.67
C ASN A 322 21.34 4.27 23.57
N ASP A 323 20.53 5.11 22.92
CA ASP A 323 19.11 4.89 22.73
C ASP A 323 18.83 3.78 21.71
N VAL A 324 19.66 3.67 20.66
CA VAL A 324 19.64 2.53 19.72
C VAL A 324 19.75 1.22 20.48
N LYS A 325 20.82 1.07 21.28
CA LYS A 325 21.09 -0.14 22.06
C LYS A 325 20.01 -0.42 23.09
N ARG A 326 19.51 0.61 23.78
CA ARG A 326 18.40 0.46 24.74
C ARG A 326 17.17 -0.16 24.08
N CYS A 327 16.70 0.45 22.99
CA CYS A 327 15.49 -0.01 22.29
C CYS A 327 15.70 -1.39 21.63
N ALA A 328 16.85 -1.62 21.00
CA ALA A 328 17.17 -2.90 20.36
C ALA A 328 17.27 -4.05 21.38
N ASN A 329 17.94 -3.82 22.52
CA ASN A 329 18.01 -4.82 23.59
C ASN A 329 16.64 -5.11 24.19
N GLU A 330 15.79 -4.10 24.36
CA GLU A 330 14.43 -4.30 24.82
C GLU A 330 13.62 -5.15 23.82
N ALA A 331 13.70 -4.85 22.52
CA ALA A 331 13.05 -5.65 21.48
C ALA A 331 13.52 -7.11 21.51
N LEU A 332 14.83 -7.35 21.62
CA LEU A 332 15.40 -8.70 21.72
C LEU A 332 14.95 -9.45 22.98
N LYS A 333 14.80 -8.76 24.11
CA LYS A 333 14.24 -9.36 25.34
C LYS A 333 12.79 -9.79 25.14
N VAL A 334 11.97 -8.94 24.53
CA VAL A 334 10.56 -9.26 24.23
C VAL A 334 10.47 -10.43 23.24
N ILE A 335 11.31 -10.48 22.20
CA ILE A 335 11.34 -11.59 21.24
C ILE A 335 11.71 -12.91 21.92
N ARG A 336 12.74 -12.92 22.79
CA ARG A 336 13.12 -14.15 23.53
C ARG A 336 11.98 -14.68 24.40
N HIS A 337 11.17 -13.79 24.97
CA HIS A 337 9.97 -14.16 25.73
C HIS A 337 8.88 -14.80 24.84
N ILE A 338 8.69 -14.30 23.61
CA ILE A 338 7.81 -14.94 22.62
C ILE A 338 8.33 -16.34 22.26
N GLU A 339 9.64 -16.49 22.09
CA GLU A 339 10.27 -17.77 21.73
C GLU A 339 10.13 -18.80 22.86
N SER A 340 10.31 -18.42 24.13
CA SER A 340 10.18 -19.32 25.27
C SER A 340 8.72 -19.76 25.52
N THR A 341 7.76 -18.85 25.40
CA THR A 341 6.32 -19.19 25.57
C THR A 341 5.82 -20.15 24.48
N ASN A 342 6.38 -20.07 23.27
CA ASN A 342 6.04 -20.97 22.17
C ASN A 342 6.69 -22.36 22.29
N SER A 343 7.85 -22.50 22.95
CA SER A 343 8.45 -23.83 23.19
C SER A 343 7.63 -24.65 24.17
N ASP A 344 7.09 -24.04 25.23
CA ASP A 344 6.35 -24.75 26.28
C ASP A 344 4.97 -25.23 25.82
N SER A 345 4.39 -24.52 24.84
CA SER A 345 3.05 -24.80 24.31
C SER A 345 2.98 -26.09 23.47
N LYS A 346 4.11 -26.64 23.02
CA LYS A 346 4.15 -27.87 22.20
C LYS A 346 3.80 -29.15 22.98
N ALA A 347 3.73 -29.10 24.32
CA ALA A 347 3.50 -30.27 25.16
C ALA A 347 2.05 -30.42 25.70
N ILE A 348 1.16 -29.45 25.50
CA ILE A 348 -0.17 -29.46 26.14
C ILE A 348 -1.27 -29.78 25.12
N PRO A 349 -2.03 -30.89 25.28
CA PRO A 349 -3.16 -31.21 24.42
C PRO A 349 -4.23 -30.11 24.50
N ALA A 350 -4.75 -29.70 23.33
CA ALA A 350 -5.60 -28.54 23.13
C ALA A 350 -6.85 -28.53 24.04
N LYS A 351 -6.80 -27.79 25.16
CA LYS A 351 -7.99 -27.46 25.96
C LYS A 351 -8.70 -26.23 25.37
N LYS A 352 -10.01 -26.32 25.20
CA LYS A 352 -10.91 -25.26 24.69
C LYS A 352 -10.75 -23.98 25.53
N LYS A 353 -10.17 -22.91 24.95
CA LYS A 353 -10.04 -21.61 25.61
C LYS A 353 -11.37 -20.82 25.59
N PRO A 354 -11.71 -20.07 26.66
CA PRO A 354 -12.89 -19.21 26.70
C PRO A 354 -12.71 -17.95 25.84
N ASN A 355 -13.78 -17.55 25.16
CA ASN A 355 -13.83 -16.37 24.29
C ASN A 355 -13.79 -15.07 25.10
N VAL A 356 -12.62 -14.42 25.17
CA VAL A 356 -12.51 -13.01 25.58
C VAL A 356 -12.30 -12.18 24.33
N ALA A 357 -13.21 -11.24 24.09
CA ALA A 357 -13.22 -10.40 22.89
C ALA A 357 -12.37 -9.14 23.10
N THR A 358 -11.25 -9.06 22.40
CA THR A 358 -10.55 -7.81 22.09
C THR A 358 -10.72 -7.50 20.59
N GLY A 359 -10.89 -6.22 20.27
CA GLY A 359 -11.45 -5.73 19.01
C GLY A 359 -10.71 -6.17 17.75
N GLY A 360 -11.46 -6.26 16.64
CA GLY A 360 -10.88 -6.28 15.30
C GLY A 360 -10.69 -7.65 14.65
N LYS A 361 -11.67 -8.58 14.77
CA LYS A 361 -12.00 -9.67 13.82
C LYS A 361 -13.04 -10.59 14.46
N GLN A 362 -14.29 -10.13 14.63
CA GLN A 362 -15.37 -11.10 14.79
C GLN A 362 -15.59 -11.79 13.44
N ALA A 363 -14.91 -12.92 13.25
CA ALA A 363 -15.41 -13.93 12.33
C ALA A 363 -16.79 -14.32 12.86
N TRP A 364 -17.81 -14.06 12.05
CA TRP A 364 -19.17 -14.49 12.35
C TRP A 364 -19.13 -15.99 12.65
N LYS A 365 -19.94 -16.45 13.60
CA LYS A 365 -20.09 -17.89 13.92
C LYS A 365 -20.46 -18.64 12.64
N ILE A 366 -19.46 -19.15 11.94
CA ILE A 366 -19.59 -20.00 10.77
C ILE A 366 -19.42 -21.43 11.30
N ASP A 367 -20.33 -22.29 10.84
CA ASP A 367 -20.47 -23.67 11.27
C ASP A 367 -19.13 -24.36 11.50
N ALA A 368 -19.02 -25.03 12.66
CA ALA A 368 -17.81 -25.71 13.13
C ALA A 368 -17.28 -26.81 12.20
N ASN A 369 -17.98 -27.09 11.09
CA ASN A 369 -17.63 -28.12 10.11
C ASN A 369 -16.83 -27.60 8.90
N ASN A 370 -16.50 -26.30 8.82
CA ASN A 370 -15.78 -25.76 7.67
C ASN A 370 -14.28 -25.50 8.00
N ASP A 371 -13.42 -26.41 7.54
CA ASP A 371 -11.94 -26.43 7.68
C ASP A 371 -11.19 -25.17 7.15
N GLU A 372 -11.90 -24.19 6.59
CA GLU A 372 -11.28 -22.99 6.01
C GLU A 372 -10.67 -22.03 7.05
N ASN A 373 -11.19 -22.01 8.28
CA ASN A 373 -10.68 -21.12 9.33
C ASN A 373 -9.26 -21.50 9.80
N GLY A 374 -8.95 -22.79 9.87
CA GLY A 374 -7.61 -23.26 10.28
C GLY A 374 -6.50 -22.76 9.35
N ARG A 375 -6.80 -22.61 8.05
CA ARG A 375 -5.81 -22.13 7.07
C ARG A 375 -5.44 -20.66 7.26
N ARG A 376 -6.41 -19.81 7.62
CA ARG A 376 -6.15 -18.38 7.84
C ARG A 376 -5.31 -18.18 9.10
N GLU A 377 -5.58 -18.94 10.14
CA GLU A 377 -4.81 -18.91 11.38
C GLU A 377 -3.38 -19.40 11.16
N GLN A 378 -3.20 -20.53 10.48
CA GLN A 378 -1.86 -21.03 10.09
C GLN A 378 -1.09 -20.00 9.26
N SER A 379 -1.74 -19.38 8.27
CA SER A 379 -1.11 -18.32 7.47
C SER A 379 -0.73 -17.12 8.32
N ASN A 380 -1.60 -16.63 9.20
CA ASN A 380 -1.27 -15.53 10.12
C ASN A 380 -0.11 -15.90 11.04
N THR A 381 -0.09 -17.12 11.60
CA THR A 381 1.00 -17.60 12.46
C THR A 381 2.34 -17.62 11.71
N LEU A 382 2.34 -18.09 10.46
CA LEU A 382 3.53 -18.10 9.61
C LEU A 382 4.01 -16.69 9.25
N PHE A 383 3.10 -15.78 8.91
CA PHE A 383 3.44 -14.37 8.69
C PHE A 383 4.05 -13.73 9.94
N ARG A 384 3.46 -13.99 11.12
CA ARG A 384 3.98 -13.49 12.40
C ARG A 384 5.36 -14.03 12.72
N SER A 385 5.58 -15.34 12.54
CA SER A 385 6.90 -15.92 12.80
C SER A 385 7.97 -15.34 11.88
N HIS A 386 7.63 -15.13 10.61
CA HIS A 386 8.53 -14.49 9.65
C HIS A 386 8.83 -13.05 10.05
N ARG A 387 7.81 -12.26 10.34
CA ARG A 387 7.95 -10.87 10.77
C ARG A 387 8.81 -10.76 12.03
N ILE A 388 8.59 -11.61 13.03
CA ILE A 388 9.40 -11.64 14.25
C ILE A 388 10.86 -12.03 13.95
N SER A 389 11.10 -12.98 13.04
CA SER A 389 12.46 -13.31 12.61
C SER A 389 13.17 -12.13 11.94
N GLU A 390 12.47 -11.35 11.12
CA GLU A 390 13.02 -10.15 10.47
C GLU A 390 13.32 -9.06 11.51
N LEU A 391 12.38 -8.80 12.42
CA LEU A 391 12.56 -7.85 13.51
C LEU A 391 13.71 -8.27 14.44
N LYS A 392 13.90 -9.57 14.67
CA LYS A 392 15.04 -10.12 15.43
C LYS A 392 16.36 -9.85 14.73
N ALA A 393 16.44 -10.12 13.43
CA ALA A 393 17.65 -9.86 12.65
C ALA A 393 18.01 -8.36 12.65
N GLU A 394 17.01 -7.50 12.43
CA GLU A 394 17.19 -6.05 12.45
C GLU A 394 17.58 -5.53 13.84
N ALA A 395 16.89 -5.96 14.90
CA ALA A 395 17.23 -5.59 16.27
C ALA A 395 18.63 -6.06 16.67
N THR A 396 19.06 -7.23 16.18
CA THR A 396 20.43 -7.73 16.40
C THR A 396 21.46 -6.84 15.72
N SER A 397 21.23 -6.48 14.45
CA SER A 397 22.09 -5.55 13.71
C SER A 397 22.16 -4.17 14.37
N LEU A 398 21.02 -3.63 14.82
CA LEU A 398 20.95 -2.35 15.53
C LEU A 398 21.62 -2.41 16.91
N ASN A 399 21.55 -3.54 17.61
CA ASN A 399 22.25 -3.67 18.90
C ASN A 399 23.78 -3.71 18.74
N GLN A 400 24.26 -4.19 17.60
CA GLN A 400 25.65 -4.16 17.18
C GLN A 400 26.04 -2.82 16.53
N TYR A 401 25.12 -1.86 16.45
CA TYR A 401 25.41 -0.53 15.94
C TYR A 401 26.42 0.16 16.86
N PHE A 402 27.49 0.66 16.25
CA PHE A 402 28.48 1.49 16.90
C PHE A 402 28.30 2.92 16.41
N ASP A 403 28.57 3.89 17.29
CA ASP A 403 28.62 5.30 16.93
C ASP A 403 29.74 5.50 15.93
N ARG A 404 29.41 5.32 14.66
CA ARG A 404 30.18 5.91 13.58
C ARG A 404 29.81 7.38 13.72
N ASN A 405 30.79 8.27 13.81
CA ASN A 405 30.56 9.72 13.67
C ASN A 405 30.00 10.00 12.27
N SER A 406 28.83 9.46 11.96
CA SER A 406 28.07 9.68 10.76
C SER A 406 27.68 11.12 10.85
N ASP A 407 28.47 11.92 10.15
CA ASP A 407 28.32 13.34 10.08
C ASP A 407 26.85 13.64 9.81
N ARG A 408 26.19 14.33 10.75
CA ARG A 408 24.77 14.70 10.66
C ARG A 408 24.51 15.46 9.37
N LYS A 409 25.52 16.18 8.87
CA LYS A 409 25.47 16.89 7.60
C LYS A 409 25.42 15.90 6.44
N THR A 410 26.15 14.80 6.52
CA THR A 410 26.06 13.70 5.56
C THR A 410 24.65 13.08 5.52
N LEU A 411 24.00 12.84 6.67
CA LEU A 411 22.61 12.37 6.67
C LEU A 411 21.66 13.34 5.96
N ALA A 412 21.68 14.63 6.34
CA ALA A 412 20.82 15.64 5.74
C ALA A 412 21.09 15.81 4.23
N LYS A 413 22.38 15.79 3.83
CA LYS A 413 22.80 15.79 2.43
C LYS A 413 22.23 14.59 1.68
N MET A 414 22.29 13.39 2.25
CA MET A 414 21.74 12.18 1.63
C MET A 414 20.22 12.23 1.52
N MET A 415 19.51 12.75 2.54
CA MET A 415 18.06 12.95 2.46
C MET A 415 17.69 13.88 1.29
N VAL A 416 18.46 14.94 1.07
CA VAL A 416 18.21 15.83 -0.06
C VAL A 416 18.64 15.18 -1.38
N ALA A 417 19.87 14.67 -1.50
CA ALA A 417 20.41 14.19 -2.77
C ALA A 417 19.85 12.83 -3.23
N ARG A 418 19.53 11.92 -2.30
CA ARG A 418 19.29 10.49 -2.59
C ARG A 418 17.98 9.95 -2.06
N LEU A 419 17.17 10.77 -1.41
CA LEU A 419 15.78 10.44 -1.08
C LEU A 419 14.88 11.40 -1.84
N LEU A 420 14.26 10.90 -2.91
CA LEU A 420 13.39 11.68 -3.78
C LEU A 420 11.96 11.21 -3.54
N TYR A 421 11.01 12.12 -3.44
CA TYR A 421 9.60 11.79 -3.33
C TYR A 421 8.81 12.72 -4.24
N PHE A 422 8.27 12.17 -5.33
CA PHE A 422 7.52 12.92 -6.34
C PHE A 422 6.03 12.71 -6.19
N SER A 423 5.65 11.46 -5.93
CA SER A 423 4.27 11.04 -5.74
C SER A 423 4.26 9.78 -4.89
N GLY A 424 3.09 9.39 -4.41
CA GLY A 424 2.94 8.16 -3.67
C GLY A 424 1.81 8.29 -2.67
N GLY A 425 1.36 7.14 -2.19
CA GLY A 425 0.03 7.04 -1.63
C GLY A 425 -0.98 6.62 -2.68
N GLY A 426 -1.85 5.70 -2.29
CA GLY A 426 -2.80 5.06 -3.18
C GLY A 426 -2.24 3.81 -3.87
N THR A 427 -3.04 2.75 -3.91
CA THR A 427 -2.75 1.46 -4.55
C THR A 427 -3.79 1.06 -5.59
N THR A 428 -4.87 1.84 -5.73
CA THR A 428 -6.03 1.48 -6.57
C THR A 428 -6.54 2.62 -7.44
N GLY A 429 -5.98 3.84 -7.38
CA GLY A 429 -6.48 4.96 -8.17
C GLY A 429 -6.33 4.72 -9.68
N LEU A 430 -7.44 4.58 -10.40
CA LEU A 430 -7.43 4.57 -11.87
C LEU A 430 -6.93 5.91 -12.43
N ASN A 431 -7.29 7.01 -11.76
CA ASN A 431 -6.93 8.36 -12.17
C ASN A 431 -5.44 8.66 -11.99
N ALA A 432 -4.79 8.01 -11.01
CA ALA A 432 -3.34 8.11 -10.84
C ALA A 432 -2.56 7.65 -12.08
N MET A 433 -3.18 6.82 -12.95
CA MET A 433 -2.62 6.43 -14.25
C MET A 433 -3.08 7.30 -15.43
N SER A 434 -4.16 8.08 -15.29
CA SER A 434 -4.67 8.97 -16.35
C SER A 434 -4.04 10.35 -16.33
N ASP A 435 -3.75 10.88 -15.15
CA ASP A 435 -3.34 12.29 -14.98
C ASP A 435 -1.94 12.58 -15.54
N ALA A 436 -1.14 11.54 -15.79
CA ALA A 436 0.11 11.63 -16.55
C ALA A 436 -0.10 12.15 -17.99
N ASN A 437 -1.29 11.97 -18.58
CA ASN A 437 -1.58 12.45 -19.93
C ASN A 437 -1.96 13.95 -19.95
N SER A 438 -2.48 14.53 -18.86
CA SER A 438 -2.81 15.96 -18.80
C SER A 438 -1.59 16.86 -18.65
N ALA A 439 -0.44 16.31 -18.22
CA ALA A 439 0.80 17.06 -18.04
C ALA A 439 1.60 17.31 -19.34
N THR A 440 1.12 16.86 -20.51
CA THR A 440 1.84 17.04 -21.79
C THR A 440 1.80 18.49 -22.35
N GLY A 441 1.25 19.45 -21.60
CA GLY A 441 1.24 20.87 -21.96
C GLY A 441 2.43 21.62 -21.38
N LYS A 442 3.52 21.77 -22.16
CA LYS A 442 4.70 22.63 -21.93
C LYS A 442 5.43 22.39 -20.59
N THR A 443 6.57 21.70 -20.69
CA THR A 443 7.63 21.62 -19.68
C THR A 443 8.09 23.03 -19.29
N SER A 444 7.53 23.60 -18.23
CA SER A 444 8.20 24.70 -17.54
C SER A 444 9.47 24.14 -16.88
N PRO A 445 10.51 24.97 -16.63
CA PRO A 445 11.58 24.62 -15.70
C PRO A 445 11.02 24.03 -14.40
N GLU A 446 11.80 23.18 -13.70
CA GLU A 446 11.41 22.52 -12.42
C GLU A 446 10.39 23.41 -11.73
N SER A 447 9.11 23.02 -11.83
CA SER A 447 8.08 23.94 -11.36
C SER A 447 8.40 24.19 -9.91
N GLU A 448 8.39 25.44 -9.46
CA GLU A 448 8.69 25.77 -8.07
C GLU A 448 7.88 24.87 -7.12
N GLN A 449 6.68 24.48 -7.55
CA GLN A 449 5.85 23.43 -6.94
C GLN A 449 6.52 22.07 -6.76
N THR A 450 7.24 21.53 -7.76
CA THR A 450 7.94 20.23 -7.65
C THR A 450 8.99 20.25 -6.56
N MET A 451 9.83 21.30 -6.53
CA MET A 451 10.84 21.47 -5.48
C MET A 451 10.15 21.60 -4.11
N LEU A 452 9.18 22.50 -4.01
CA LEU A 452 8.44 22.75 -2.78
C LEU A 452 7.75 21.48 -2.25
N GLN A 453 7.10 20.71 -3.11
CA GLN A 453 6.44 19.46 -2.78
C GLN A 453 7.44 18.42 -2.26
N ARG A 454 8.56 18.22 -2.97
CA ARG A 454 9.61 17.29 -2.55
C ARG A 454 10.17 17.65 -1.19
N TYR A 455 10.56 18.90 -0.98
CA TYR A 455 11.10 19.35 0.31
C TYR A 455 10.07 19.26 1.42
N THR A 456 8.79 19.53 1.13
CA THR A 456 7.70 19.34 2.09
C THR A 456 7.62 17.89 2.55
N SER A 457 7.65 16.93 1.62
CA SER A 457 7.66 15.50 1.98
C SER A 457 8.88 15.12 2.82
N LEU A 458 10.08 15.57 2.44
CA LEU A 458 11.32 15.31 3.19
C LEU A 458 11.27 15.89 4.61
N TRP A 459 10.83 17.14 4.71
CA TRP A 459 10.76 17.91 5.95
C TRP A 459 9.83 17.28 6.97
N PHE A 460 8.60 16.96 6.57
CA PHE A 460 7.59 16.44 7.48
C PHE A 460 7.63 14.92 7.63
N SER A 461 7.86 14.16 6.55
CA SER A 461 7.66 12.71 6.57
C SER A 461 8.93 11.86 6.65
N PHE A 462 10.10 12.42 6.32
CA PHE A 462 11.36 11.65 6.28
C PHE A 462 12.44 12.19 7.23
N GLY A 463 12.09 13.14 8.10
CA GLY A 463 12.96 13.59 9.19
C GLY A 463 14.01 14.62 8.81
N LEU A 464 13.87 15.28 7.64
CA LEU A 464 14.78 16.37 7.27
C LEU A 464 14.70 17.54 8.27
N LYS A 465 13.54 17.80 8.88
CA LYS A 465 13.38 18.84 9.91
C LYS A 465 14.29 18.57 11.13
N PRO A 466 14.17 17.45 11.87
CA PRO A 466 15.11 17.14 12.95
C PRO A 466 16.58 17.14 12.53
N ALA A 467 16.89 16.60 11.33
CA ALA A 467 18.27 16.59 10.83
C ALA A 467 18.83 18.01 10.61
N ALA A 468 18.04 18.92 10.05
CA ALA A 468 18.41 20.31 9.82
C ALA A 468 18.53 21.09 11.15
N GLU A 469 17.63 20.86 12.10
CA GLU A 469 17.70 21.46 13.45
C GLU A 469 19.00 21.06 14.17
N MET A 470 19.43 19.80 14.06
CA MET A 470 20.69 19.32 14.62
C MET A 470 21.93 19.98 14.01
N LEU A 471 21.82 20.46 12.76
CA LEU A 471 22.87 21.19 12.06
C LEU A 471 22.87 22.69 12.36
N LYS A 472 21.86 23.18 13.08
CA LYS A 472 21.67 24.61 13.39
C LYS A 472 21.72 25.48 12.12
N LEU A 473 21.12 25.03 11.02
CA LEU A 473 21.05 25.83 9.79
C LEU A 473 20.34 27.17 10.09
N ALA A 474 20.96 28.28 9.67
CA ALA A 474 20.53 29.62 10.03
C ALA A 474 19.14 29.95 9.45
N GLY A 475 18.33 30.68 10.21
CA GLY A 475 17.00 31.10 9.75
C GLY A 475 15.92 30.03 9.83
N LEU A 476 16.18 28.89 10.49
CA LEU A 476 15.17 27.95 10.94
C LEU A 476 14.57 28.41 12.30
N ASP A 477 13.72 29.45 12.28
CA ASP A 477 12.93 29.86 13.45
C ASP A 477 11.98 28.75 13.95
N LYS A 478 11.65 28.75 15.25
CA LYS A 478 10.82 27.72 15.91
C LYS A 478 9.34 27.76 15.49
N SER A 479 8.90 28.79 14.76
CA SER A 479 7.49 29.04 14.44
C SER A 479 6.95 28.28 13.21
N TYR A 480 7.77 27.47 12.53
CA TYR A 480 7.38 26.76 11.31
C TYR A 480 6.52 25.51 11.60
N CYS A 481 5.24 25.76 11.90
CA CYS A 481 4.15 24.79 11.86
C CYS A 481 3.39 24.82 10.52
N THR A 482 3.89 25.51 9.50
CA THR A 482 3.22 25.69 8.20
C THR A 482 4.06 25.17 7.04
N ALA A 483 3.45 25.06 5.86
CA ALA A 483 4.12 24.66 4.62
C ALA A 483 5.41 25.45 4.40
N LEU A 484 6.42 24.80 3.81
CA LEU A 484 7.70 25.47 3.52
C LEU A 484 7.47 26.58 2.50
N SER A 485 8.27 27.66 2.56
CA SER A 485 8.33 28.62 1.45
C SER A 485 9.32 28.14 0.39
N GLN A 486 9.16 28.63 -0.84
CA GLN A 486 10.11 28.36 -1.92
C GLN A 486 11.53 28.83 -1.56
N ASP A 487 11.65 30.04 -1.00
CA ASP A 487 12.93 30.59 -0.53
C ASP A 487 13.63 29.68 0.48
N MET A 488 12.88 29.09 1.41
CA MET A 488 13.45 28.17 2.39
C MET A 488 13.91 26.85 1.75
N CYS A 489 13.16 26.33 0.77
CA CYS A 489 13.58 25.14 0.01
C CYS A 489 14.89 25.40 -0.73
N THR A 490 15.01 26.55 -1.40
CA THR A 490 16.24 26.98 -2.08
C THR A 490 17.40 27.15 -1.10
N ARG A 491 17.18 27.75 0.07
CA ARG A 491 18.22 27.88 1.11
C ARG A 491 18.67 26.51 1.62
N LEU A 492 17.74 25.63 1.99
CA LEU A 492 18.06 24.26 2.42
C LEU A 492 18.84 23.49 1.33
N HIS A 493 18.46 23.66 0.07
CA HIS A 493 19.19 23.09 -1.07
C HIS A 493 20.63 23.60 -1.11
N ASN A 494 20.82 24.91 -1.10
CA ASN A 494 22.13 25.54 -1.21
C ASN A 494 23.05 25.22 -0.03
N ASP A 495 22.51 25.19 1.20
CA ASP A 495 23.29 24.91 2.41
C ASP A 495 23.76 23.44 2.47
N LEU A 496 22.97 22.52 1.92
CA LEU A 496 23.26 21.09 1.95
C LEU A 496 24.05 20.63 0.72
N LEU A 497 23.66 21.02 -0.49
CA LEU A 497 24.26 20.54 -1.74
C LEU A 497 25.15 21.57 -2.44
N GLY A 498 24.96 22.87 -2.17
CA GLY A 498 25.59 23.95 -2.94
C GLY A 498 24.69 24.47 -4.06
N LYS A 499 24.99 25.66 -4.60
CA LYS A 499 24.16 26.34 -5.60
C LYS A 499 24.18 25.66 -6.97
N ASP A 500 25.29 25.00 -7.31
CA ASP A 500 25.56 24.47 -8.64
C ASP A 500 25.28 22.96 -8.75
N HIS A 501 24.53 22.39 -7.80
CA HIS A 501 24.26 20.95 -7.70
C HIS A 501 22.76 20.65 -7.72
N PRO A 502 22.05 20.98 -8.82
CA PRO A 502 20.63 20.71 -8.92
C PRO A 502 20.39 19.19 -9.00
N VAL A 503 19.58 18.66 -8.08
CA VAL A 503 19.17 17.24 -8.12
C VAL A 503 18.18 16.98 -9.25
N ILE A 504 17.41 18.01 -9.63
CA ILE A 504 16.48 17.99 -10.76
C ILE A 504 16.96 19.03 -11.75
N THR A 505 17.21 18.60 -12.99
CA THR A 505 17.60 19.48 -14.09
C THR A 505 16.47 20.47 -14.42
N SER A 506 16.80 21.54 -15.13
CA SER A 506 15.79 22.48 -15.66
C SER A 506 14.74 21.81 -16.55
N ASN A 507 15.02 20.65 -17.14
CA ASN A 507 14.05 19.90 -17.94
C ASN A 507 13.16 18.95 -17.11
N GLY A 508 13.28 18.96 -15.78
CA GLY A 508 12.48 18.15 -14.87
C GLY A 508 13.00 16.73 -14.63
N TYR A 509 14.12 16.33 -15.27
CA TYR A 509 14.79 15.04 -15.06
C TYR A 509 15.68 15.05 -13.83
N VAL A 510 15.85 13.90 -13.19
CA VAL A 510 16.83 13.69 -12.12
C VAL A 510 18.25 13.76 -12.69
N ASP A 511 19.10 14.60 -12.10
CA ASP A 511 20.53 14.64 -12.42
C ASP A 511 21.29 13.59 -11.62
N PHE A 512 21.51 12.43 -12.22
CA PHE A 512 22.21 11.33 -11.57
C PHE A 512 23.69 11.60 -11.28
N ASN A 513 24.31 12.59 -11.93
CA ASN A 513 25.68 12.99 -11.60
C ASN A 513 25.73 13.71 -10.24
N THR A 514 24.70 14.50 -9.93
CA THR A 514 24.53 15.12 -8.61
C THR A 514 24.12 14.09 -7.55
N VAL A 515 23.24 13.14 -7.89
CA VAL A 515 22.81 12.06 -6.96
C VAL A 515 23.98 11.12 -6.61
N PHE A 516 24.78 10.77 -7.61
CA PHE A 516 25.92 9.87 -7.53
C PHE A 516 27.19 10.61 -7.97
N PRO A 517 27.75 11.49 -7.11
CA PRO A 517 28.94 12.25 -7.47
C PRO A 517 30.10 11.28 -7.72
N THR A 518 30.49 11.16 -8.98
CA THR A 518 31.68 10.40 -9.41
C THR A 518 32.90 11.31 -9.45
N SER A 519 34.10 10.75 -9.27
CA SER A 519 35.33 11.47 -9.61
C SER A 519 35.33 11.83 -11.09
N ALA A 520 35.78 13.04 -11.43
CA ALA A 520 35.70 13.64 -12.77
C ALA A 520 36.27 12.78 -13.92
N ASP A 521 37.11 11.80 -13.60
CA ASP A 521 37.82 10.96 -14.58
C ASP A 521 37.10 9.64 -14.96
N SER A 522 35.93 9.35 -14.39
CA SER A 522 35.25 8.06 -14.65
C SER A 522 34.22 8.14 -15.77
N SER A 523 34.29 7.21 -16.72
CA SER A 523 33.22 6.93 -17.67
C SER A 523 31.88 6.76 -16.95
N SER A 524 30.77 7.19 -17.58
CA SER A 524 29.42 7.09 -17.00
C SER A 524 29.18 5.72 -16.35
N THR A 525 28.98 5.74 -15.04
CA THR A 525 28.73 4.55 -14.23
C THR A 525 27.36 3.97 -14.60
N PRO A 526 27.26 2.65 -14.87
CA PRO A 526 25.98 2.04 -15.24
C PRO A 526 24.89 2.33 -14.21
N LEU A 527 23.71 2.74 -14.70
CA LEU A 527 22.55 3.06 -13.88
C LEU A 527 21.50 1.94 -13.97
N HIS A 528 21.09 1.44 -12.81
CA HIS A 528 20.11 0.39 -12.65
C HIS A 528 18.90 0.89 -11.88
N ILE A 529 17.70 0.51 -12.28
CA ILE A 529 16.46 0.89 -11.60
C ILE A 529 15.69 -0.36 -11.18
N GLU A 530 15.26 -0.45 -9.92
CA GLU A 530 14.28 -1.44 -9.44
C GLU A 530 12.91 -0.80 -9.30
N LEU A 531 11.92 -1.26 -10.08
CA LEU A 531 10.53 -0.82 -9.98
C LEU A 531 9.74 -1.69 -8.99
N GLY A 532 8.93 -1.06 -8.15
CA GLY A 532 8.16 -1.77 -7.12
C GLY A 532 9.07 -2.44 -6.10
N SER A 533 10.14 -1.75 -5.69
CA SER A 533 11.25 -2.29 -4.89
C SER A 533 10.86 -2.84 -3.50
N GLY A 534 9.63 -2.62 -3.03
CA GLY A 534 9.22 -3.08 -1.71
C GLY A 534 10.05 -2.38 -0.64
N SER A 535 10.63 -3.15 0.29
CA SER A 535 11.54 -2.62 1.32
C SER A 535 13.01 -2.48 0.84
N GLY A 536 13.25 -2.54 -0.48
CA GLY A 536 14.54 -2.28 -1.12
C GLY A 536 15.65 -3.29 -0.84
N ASP A 537 15.33 -4.45 -0.25
CA ASP A 537 16.32 -5.47 0.14
C ASP A 537 17.21 -5.88 -1.02
N TRP A 538 16.62 -6.07 -2.20
CA TRP A 538 17.35 -6.50 -3.37
C TRP A 538 18.35 -5.42 -3.81
N ALA A 539 17.89 -4.19 -4.03
CA ALA A 539 18.77 -3.10 -4.47
C ALA A 539 19.90 -2.78 -3.47
N VAL A 540 19.64 -2.87 -2.16
CA VAL A 540 20.68 -2.74 -1.12
C VAL A 540 21.79 -3.76 -1.33
N ILE A 541 21.42 -5.02 -1.57
CA ILE A 541 22.39 -6.11 -1.79
C ILE A 541 23.14 -5.94 -3.11
N GLN A 542 22.45 -5.46 -4.15
CA GLN A 542 23.09 -5.18 -5.44
C GLN A 542 24.09 -4.03 -5.34
N ALA A 543 23.70 -2.94 -4.69
CA ALA A 543 24.57 -1.78 -4.47
C ALA A 543 25.80 -2.14 -3.62
N GLU A 544 25.63 -2.98 -2.60
CA GLU A 544 26.76 -3.52 -1.82
C GLU A 544 27.69 -4.40 -2.66
N SER A 545 27.10 -5.28 -3.48
CA SER A 545 27.87 -6.26 -4.28
C SER A 545 28.60 -5.64 -5.46
N ASN A 546 28.05 -4.55 -6.02
CA ASN A 546 28.56 -3.89 -7.23
C ASN A 546 28.77 -2.39 -6.96
N PRO A 547 29.79 -2.00 -6.18
CA PRO A 547 30.04 -0.61 -5.80
C PRO A 547 30.41 0.31 -6.98
N SER A 548 30.74 -0.27 -8.15
CA SER A 548 31.03 0.43 -9.39
C SER A 548 29.79 0.65 -10.27
N GLU A 549 28.59 0.39 -9.75
CA GLU A 549 27.32 0.55 -10.45
C GLU A 549 26.35 1.32 -9.56
N ASN A 550 25.46 2.11 -10.16
CA ASN A 550 24.49 2.94 -9.45
C ASN A 550 23.09 2.30 -9.49
N TYR A 551 22.39 2.36 -8.38
CA TYR A 551 21.08 1.74 -8.19
C TYR A 551 20.04 2.77 -7.73
N VAL A 552 18.84 2.70 -8.32
CA VAL A 552 17.69 3.52 -7.95
C VAL A 552 16.55 2.59 -7.60
N THR A 553 15.97 2.75 -6.43
CA THR A 553 14.74 2.05 -6.04
C THR A 553 13.55 2.96 -6.28
N VAL A 554 12.48 2.41 -6.86
CA VAL A 554 11.21 3.11 -7.04
C VAL A 554 10.12 2.33 -6.31
N GLU A 555 9.44 2.97 -5.36
CA GLU A 555 8.36 2.38 -4.59
C GLU A 555 7.27 3.42 -4.34
N LEU A 556 6.02 2.99 -4.36
CA LEU A 556 4.85 3.86 -4.27
C LEU A 556 4.54 4.24 -2.82
N ARG A 557 4.87 3.37 -1.86
CA ARG A 557 4.56 3.56 -0.44
C ARG A 557 5.68 4.27 0.32
N SER A 558 5.38 5.40 0.94
CA SER A 558 6.37 6.18 1.69
C SER A 558 7.03 5.42 2.85
N ASP A 559 6.30 4.57 3.57
CA ASP A 559 6.87 3.78 4.68
C ASP A 559 7.98 2.83 4.21
N ARG A 560 7.85 2.30 2.99
CA ARG A 560 8.83 1.42 2.37
C ARG A 560 10.01 2.16 1.77
N VAL A 561 9.77 3.34 1.19
CA VAL A 561 10.84 4.25 0.75
C VAL A 561 11.72 4.64 1.94
N ALA A 562 11.11 4.99 3.09
CA ALA A 562 11.84 5.31 4.31
C ALA A 562 12.64 4.13 4.85
N GLN A 563 12.09 2.90 4.79
CA GLN A 563 12.82 1.69 5.17
C GLN A 563 14.04 1.45 4.29
N THR A 564 13.90 1.61 2.98
CA THR A 564 15.01 1.46 2.02
C THR A 564 16.10 2.50 2.27
N PHE A 565 15.71 3.75 2.48
CA PHE A 565 16.64 4.82 2.84
C PHE A 565 17.38 4.54 4.16
N ALA A 566 16.67 4.06 5.19
CA ALA A 566 17.29 3.71 6.45
C ALA A 566 18.29 2.56 6.30
N LYS A 567 17.98 1.53 5.50
CA LYS A 567 18.93 0.44 5.20
C LYS A 567 20.16 0.94 4.45
N MET A 568 19.97 1.84 3.48
CA MET A 568 21.08 2.46 2.74
C MET A 568 22.05 3.21 3.67
N VAL A 569 21.52 3.98 4.63
CA VAL A 569 22.32 4.79 5.56
C VAL A 569 22.94 3.92 6.67
N LEU A 570 22.17 2.98 7.22
CA LEU A 570 22.56 2.14 8.35
C LEU A 570 23.19 0.80 7.94
N HIS A 571 23.50 0.62 6.65
CA HIS A 571 24.03 -0.63 6.11
C HIS A 571 25.26 -1.09 6.89
N ASN A 572 25.32 -2.35 7.29
CA ASN A 572 26.47 -2.89 8.03
C ASN A 572 26.89 -4.23 7.44
N PRO A 573 27.96 -4.29 6.63
CA PRO A 573 28.40 -5.55 6.04
C PRO A 573 28.82 -6.54 7.12
N GLU A 574 28.53 -7.83 6.94
CA GLU A 574 28.82 -8.88 7.93
C GLU A 574 30.34 -9.04 8.25
N ASN A 575 31.24 -8.51 7.40
CA ASN A 575 32.70 -8.66 7.51
C ASN A 575 33.44 -7.33 7.76
N PHE A 576 32.79 -6.37 8.41
CA PHE A 576 33.26 -4.99 8.33
C PHE A 576 34.37 -4.62 9.32
N SER A 577 35.40 -3.95 8.80
CA SER A 577 36.40 -3.22 9.59
C SER A 577 35.77 -1.93 10.13
N PRO A 578 35.98 -1.57 11.41
CA PRO A 578 35.38 -0.39 12.04
C PRO A 578 35.71 0.95 11.34
N ASN A 579 36.67 0.97 10.41
CA ASN A 579 37.18 2.19 9.77
C ASN A 579 36.59 2.50 8.38
N LYS A 580 35.79 1.62 7.76
CA LYS A 580 35.23 1.90 6.42
C LYS A 580 33.85 2.59 6.57
N SER A 581 33.43 3.40 5.61
CA SER A 581 32.07 3.98 5.64
C SER A 581 31.04 2.91 5.31
N SER A 582 30.03 2.74 6.16
CA SER A 582 28.92 1.80 5.97
C SER A 582 27.99 2.16 4.83
N VAL A 583 27.94 3.45 4.50
CA VAL A 583 26.87 4.02 3.69
C VAL A 583 26.98 3.56 2.25
N LEU A 584 25.87 3.08 1.69
CA LEU A 584 25.78 2.74 0.27
C LEU A 584 25.62 4.01 -0.56
N ASN A 585 26.75 4.53 -1.06
CA ASN A 585 26.79 5.79 -1.81
C ASN A 585 26.26 5.70 -3.23
N ASN A 586 26.13 4.48 -3.75
CA ASN A 586 25.66 4.15 -5.09
C ASN A 586 24.20 3.69 -5.10
N LEU A 587 23.40 4.06 -4.08
CA LEU A 587 21.97 3.77 -3.99
C LEU A 587 21.16 5.07 -3.83
N CYS A 588 20.02 5.17 -4.52
CA CYS A 588 19.05 6.25 -4.42
C CYS A 588 17.65 5.66 -4.18
N CYS A 589 16.85 6.33 -3.35
CA CYS A 589 15.50 5.93 -2.97
C CYS A 589 14.48 6.91 -3.54
N VAL A 590 13.52 6.40 -4.30
CA VAL A 590 12.49 7.20 -4.96
C VAL A 590 11.09 6.74 -4.54
N GLY A 591 10.31 7.68 -3.99
CA GLY A 591 8.87 7.56 -3.84
C GLY A 591 8.15 8.09 -5.07
N SER A 592 7.55 7.19 -5.86
CA SER A 592 6.75 7.56 -7.05
C SER A 592 5.92 6.39 -7.59
N GLU A 593 4.88 6.70 -8.37
CA GLU A 593 4.35 5.77 -9.38
C GLU A 593 5.45 5.50 -10.43
N CYS A 594 5.57 4.23 -10.85
CA CYS A 594 6.70 3.78 -11.67
C CYS A 594 6.62 4.30 -13.11
N GLY A 595 5.44 4.30 -13.72
CA GLY A 595 5.22 4.82 -15.07
C GLY A 595 5.55 6.30 -15.17
N SER A 596 4.96 7.13 -14.28
CA SER A 596 5.20 8.58 -14.26
C SER A 596 6.66 8.92 -13.99
N PHE A 597 7.32 8.22 -13.06
CA PHE A 597 8.75 8.42 -12.78
C PHE A 597 9.61 8.19 -14.02
N LEU A 598 9.40 7.06 -14.71
CA LEU A 598 10.14 6.74 -15.93
C LEU A 598 9.87 7.75 -17.05
N SER A 599 8.62 8.17 -17.24
CA SER A 599 8.27 9.08 -18.34
C SER A 599 8.69 10.53 -18.10
N GLU A 600 8.65 11.00 -16.85
CA GLU A 600 8.78 12.42 -16.53
C GLU A 600 10.11 12.77 -15.87
N ARG A 601 10.73 11.82 -15.15
CA ARG A 601 11.87 12.11 -14.27
C ARG A 601 13.17 11.43 -14.71
N ILE A 602 13.12 10.52 -15.67
CA ILE A 602 14.31 9.85 -16.19
C ILE A 602 14.65 10.37 -17.58
N GLN A 603 15.89 10.81 -17.75
CA GLN A 603 16.40 11.21 -19.05
C GLN A 603 16.44 9.99 -20.01
N PRO A 604 15.98 10.13 -21.26
CA PRO A 604 16.04 9.04 -22.24
C PRO A 604 17.46 8.51 -22.43
N LYS A 605 17.57 7.19 -22.70
CA LYS A 605 18.84 6.53 -23.04
C LYS A 605 19.94 6.55 -21.97
N THR A 606 19.59 6.66 -20.69
CA THR A 606 20.56 6.73 -19.57
C THR A 606 20.58 5.49 -18.68
N VAL A 607 19.59 4.59 -18.81
CA VAL A 607 19.42 3.45 -17.90
C VAL A 607 19.97 2.17 -18.54
N ARG A 608 20.90 1.50 -17.85
CA ARG A 608 21.45 0.22 -18.29
C ARG A 608 20.43 -0.91 -18.11
N THR A 609 19.81 -1.02 -16.94
CA THR A 609 18.86 -2.11 -16.68
C THR A 609 17.74 -1.68 -15.75
N ILE A 610 16.52 -2.05 -16.11
CA ILE A 610 15.33 -1.92 -15.28
C ILE A 610 14.94 -3.32 -14.79
N PHE A 611 14.93 -3.49 -13.48
CA PHE A 611 14.55 -4.71 -12.79
C PHE A 611 13.15 -4.57 -12.22
N VAL A 612 12.40 -5.65 -12.29
CA VAL A 612 11.09 -5.76 -11.65
C VAL A 612 11.00 -7.13 -10.97
N ASN A 613 11.24 -7.13 -9.66
CA ASN A 613 11.31 -8.34 -8.86
C ASN A 613 9.98 -8.56 -8.14
N HIS A 614 9.35 -9.70 -8.39
CA HIS A 614 8.07 -10.08 -7.78
C HIS A 614 6.96 -9.01 -7.89
N PRO A 615 6.65 -8.52 -9.11
CA PRO A 615 5.67 -7.44 -9.28
C PRO A 615 4.22 -7.84 -8.99
N GLU A 616 3.94 -8.93 -8.26
CA GLU A 616 2.57 -9.38 -8.00
C GLU A 616 1.75 -8.20 -7.46
N PRO A 617 0.82 -7.66 -8.26
CA PRO A 617 0.06 -6.51 -7.83
C PRO A 617 -0.94 -6.98 -6.76
N PRO A 618 -1.32 -6.12 -5.82
CA PRO A 618 -2.43 -6.41 -4.92
C PRO A 618 -3.72 -6.59 -5.71
N THR A 619 -4.04 -7.84 -6.09
CA THR A 619 -5.31 -8.32 -6.69
C THR A 619 -5.73 -7.59 -7.98
N GLN A 620 -5.41 -8.20 -9.12
CA GLN A 620 -5.85 -7.81 -10.47
C GLN A 620 -7.38 -7.66 -10.54
N THR A 621 -7.86 -6.49 -10.97
CA THR A 621 -9.26 -6.28 -11.37
C THR A 621 -9.38 -6.47 -12.87
N SER A 622 -10.04 -7.54 -13.30
CA SER A 622 -10.31 -7.82 -14.71
C SER A 622 -11.63 -7.17 -15.15
N THR A 623 -11.82 -5.85 -14.94
CA THR A 623 -13.17 -5.25 -14.98
C THR A 623 -13.40 -4.07 -15.92
N CYS A 624 -12.53 -3.79 -16.87
CA CYS A 624 -12.82 -2.80 -17.91
C CYS A 624 -12.56 -3.45 -19.27
N ASP A 625 -13.47 -3.25 -20.22
CA ASP A 625 -13.34 -3.70 -21.61
C ASP A 625 -12.21 -2.97 -22.37
N ASP A 626 -11.48 -2.08 -21.69
CA ASP A 626 -10.24 -1.50 -22.18
C ASP A 626 -9.13 -2.56 -22.18
N ASN A 627 -8.41 -2.64 -23.30
CA ASN A 627 -7.53 -3.74 -23.72
C ASN A 627 -6.36 -4.15 -22.79
N GLU A 628 -6.27 -3.58 -21.57
CA GLU A 628 -5.19 -3.84 -20.63
C GLU A 628 -5.65 -3.76 -19.15
N GLN A 629 -5.36 -4.81 -18.39
CA GLN A 629 -5.69 -4.87 -16.95
C GLN A 629 -4.86 -3.85 -16.16
N ALA A 630 -5.43 -3.29 -15.10
CA ALA A 630 -4.70 -2.39 -14.20
C ALA A 630 -3.60 -3.15 -13.44
N HIS A 631 -2.35 -2.98 -13.88
CA HIS A 631 -1.15 -3.42 -13.18
C HIS A 631 0.02 -2.45 -13.43
N MET A 632 1.05 -2.53 -12.58
CA MET A 632 2.22 -1.66 -12.64
C MET A 632 2.94 -1.72 -14.00
N LEU A 633 3.05 -2.93 -14.58
CA LEU A 633 3.74 -3.18 -15.86
C LEU A 633 2.83 -3.10 -17.10
N ASN A 634 1.91 -2.13 -17.15
CA ASN A 634 1.08 -1.91 -18.33
C ASN A 634 1.91 -1.39 -19.54
N SER A 635 1.27 -1.28 -20.69
CA SER A 635 1.90 -0.87 -21.95
C SER A 635 2.57 0.50 -21.85
N LYS A 636 1.94 1.47 -21.16
CA LYS A 636 2.51 2.80 -20.96
C LYS A 636 3.81 2.73 -20.14
N THR A 637 3.81 1.98 -19.05
CA THR A 637 5.00 1.82 -18.19
C THR A 637 6.15 1.13 -18.93
N ILE A 638 5.89 0.07 -19.69
CA ILE A 638 6.95 -0.61 -20.45
C ILE A 638 7.48 0.28 -21.58
N LEU A 639 6.61 1.05 -22.25
CA LEU A 639 7.06 2.05 -23.24
C LEU A 639 7.91 3.15 -22.61
N ALA A 640 7.54 3.64 -21.43
CA ALA A 640 8.35 4.60 -20.68
C ALA A 640 9.71 4.00 -20.32
N ALA A 641 9.73 2.78 -19.77
CA ALA A 641 10.95 2.03 -19.48
C ALA A 641 11.86 1.92 -20.71
N ALA A 642 11.30 1.55 -21.86
CA ALA A 642 12.05 1.41 -23.11
C ALA A 642 12.73 2.71 -23.56
N LYS A 643 12.09 3.87 -23.38
CA LYS A 643 12.67 5.19 -23.71
C LYS A 643 13.86 5.55 -22.83
N CYS A 644 13.84 5.14 -21.56
CA CYS A 644 14.93 5.39 -20.61
C CYS A 644 16.17 4.55 -20.90
N LEU A 645 16.03 3.40 -21.57
CA LEU A 645 17.09 2.42 -21.73
C LEU A 645 18.18 2.83 -22.70
N GLU A 646 19.42 2.51 -22.35
CA GLU A 646 20.59 2.63 -23.23
C GLU A 646 20.34 1.92 -24.59
N PRO A 647 20.71 2.55 -25.71
CA PRO A 647 20.46 2.00 -27.05
C PRO A 647 21.40 0.82 -27.36
N ASN A 648 21.34 0.31 -28.59
CA ASN A 648 22.35 -0.60 -29.17
C ASN A 648 22.48 -1.96 -28.47
N GLY A 649 21.41 -2.44 -27.85
CA GLY A 649 21.37 -3.73 -27.15
C GLY A 649 22.05 -3.76 -25.79
N TYR A 650 22.40 -2.59 -25.27
CA TYR A 650 22.94 -2.43 -23.92
C TYR A 650 21.85 -2.36 -22.85
N GLY A 651 20.78 -1.62 -23.13
CA GLY A 651 19.63 -1.47 -22.24
C GLY A 651 18.80 -2.74 -22.10
N ARG A 652 18.38 -3.07 -20.87
CA ARG A 652 17.60 -4.29 -20.55
C ARG A 652 16.40 -4.02 -19.64
N ILE A 653 15.33 -4.80 -19.83
CA ILE A 653 14.25 -4.95 -18.85
C ILE A 653 14.22 -6.41 -18.38
N VAL A 654 14.30 -6.63 -17.08
CA VAL A 654 14.29 -7.95 -16.46
C VAL A 654 13.14 -8.04 -15.46
N ILE A 655 12.18 -8.92 -15.73
CA ILE A 655 10.99 -9.12 -14.90
C ILE A 655 11.02 -10.53 -14.33
N VAL A 656 10.94 -10.65 -13.01
CA VAL A 656 10.96 -11.92 -12.28
C VAL A 656 9.67 -12.08 -11.48
N THR A 657 8.95 -13.19 -11.62
CA THR A 657 7.72 -13.48 -10.87
C THR A 657 7.58 -14.97 -10.55
N ASP A 658 6.87 -15.34 -9.48
CA ASP A 658 6.43 -16.71 -9.17
C ASP A 658 5.11 -17.10 -9.83
N ASN A 659 4.48 -16.18 -10.54
CA ASN A 659 3.13 -16.36 -11.06
C ASN A 659 3.15 -16.47 -12.58
N LEU A 660 3.01 -17.70 -13.08
CA LEU A 660 3.00 -17.95 -14.53
C LEU A 660 1.87 -17.22 -15.26
N ILE A 661 0.70 -17.09 -14.63
CA ILE A 661 -0.45 -16.41 -15.23
C ILE A 661 -0.09 -14.93 -15.42
N TYR A 662 0.53 -14.32 -14.40
CA TYR A 662 0.99 -12.94 -14.50
C TYR A 662 2.14 -12.77 -15.50
N ALA A 663 3.11 -13.68 -15.51
CA ALA A 663 4.19 -13.68 -16.51
C ALA A 663 3.61 -13.74 -17.94
N LYS A 664 2.60 -14.59 -18.18
CA LYS A 664 1.90 -14.63 -19.46
C LYS A 664 1.24 -13.29 -19.76
N LEU A 665 0.48 -12.71 -18.83
CA LEU A 665 -0.16 -11.41 -19.01
C LEU A 665 0.85 -10.33 -19.44
N VAL A 666 1.93 -10.17 -18.67
CA VAL A 666 2.98 -9.18 -18.95
C VAL A 666 3.71 -9.49 -20.26
N GLY A 667 3.95 -10.76 -20.57
CA GLY A 667 4.53 -11.17 -21.86
C GLY A 667 3.67 -10.78 -23.06
N HIS A 668 2.35 -10.90 -22.96
CA HIS A 668 1.42 -10.45 -24.01
C HIS A 668 1.38 -8.92 -24.11
N THR A 669 1.35 -8.21 -22.99
CA THR A 669 1.47 -6.75 -22.96
C THR A 669 2.76 -6.29 -23.65
N ALA A 670 3.90 -6.88 -23.30
CA ALA A 670 5.18 -6.55 -23.91
C ALA A 670 5.19 -6.86 -25.43
N ALA A 671 4.64 -8.01 -25.84
CA ALA A 671 4.56 -8.38 -27.26
C ALA A 671 3.77 -7.38 -28.11
N LYS A 672 2.66 -6.82 -27.59
CA LYS A 672 1.84 -5.82 -28.28
C LYS A 672 2.61 -4.55 -28.65
N ILE A 673 3.57 -4.15 -27.81
CA ILE A 673 4.30 -2.87 -27.91
C ILE A 673 5.74 -2.99 -28.43
N LEU A 674 6.21 -4.17 -28.84
CA LEU A 674 7.60 -4.35 -29.31
C LEU A 674 7.92 -3.39 -30.47
N ASP A 675 7.02 -3.26 -31.45
CA ASP A 675 7.21 -2.38 -32.61
C ASP A 675 7.33 -0.89 -32.25
N GLN A 676 6.79 -0.49 -31.08
CA GLN A 676 6.81 0.89 -30.60
C GLN A 676 8.00 1.19 -29.68
N SER A 677 8.63 0.16 -29.10
CA SER A 677 9.54 0.31 -27.95
C SER A 677 11.03 0.16 -28.29
N GLN A 678 11.41 -0.19 -29.53
CA GLN A 678 12.80 -0.53 -29.87
C GLN A 678 13.37 -1.67 -28.99
N LEU A 679 12.47 -2.51 -28.43
CA LEU A 679 12.82 -3.66 -27.62
C LEU A 679 12.67 -4.96 -28.41
N ILE A 680 13.45 -5.96 -28.04
CA ILE A 680 13.33 -7.34 -28.48
C ILE A 680 13.47 -8.30 -27.30
N GLY A 681 12.75 -9.42 -27.34
CA GLY A 681 12.93 -10.48 -26.35
C GLY A 681 14.29 -11.15 -26.50
N LEU A 682 14.95 -11.48 -25.38
CA LEU A 682 16.17 -12.29 -25.41
C LEU A 682 15.86 -13.66 -26.01
N LYS A 683 16.72 -14.13 -26.92
CA LYS A 683 16.59 -15.43 -27.56
C LYS A 683 17.10 -16.56 -26.64
N PRO A 684 16.63 -17.81 -26.81
CA PRO A 684 17.04 -18.91 -25.92
C PRO A 684 18.56 -19.19 -25.91
N ASN A 685 19.27 -18.88 -27.00
CA ASN A 685 20.72 -19.01 -27.06
C ASN A 685 21.47 -17.89 -26.32
N GLU A 686 20.83 -16.76 -26.05
CA GLU A 686 21.37 -15.68 -25.20
C GLU A 686 21.19 -15.99 -23.70
N VAL A 687 20.36 -16.99 -23.35
CA VAL A 687 19.95 -17.31 -21.98
C VAL A 687 19.99 -18.82 -21.74
N SER A 688 21.16 -19.42 -21.88
CA SER A 688 21.36 -20.88 -21.90
C SER A 688 21.09 -21.58 -20.57
N ASP A 689 21.14 -20.84 -19.46
CA ASP A 689 20.96 -21.34 -18.10
C ASP A 689 19.50 -21.31 -17.62
N LEU A 690 18.58 -20.76 -18.43
CA LEU A 690 17.15 -20.76 -18.15
C LEU A 690 16.37 -21.64 -19.13
N ARG A 691 15.32 -22.30 -18.64
CA ARG A 691 14.47 -23.16 -19.48
C ARG A 691 13.31 -22.36 -20.07
N LYS A 692 13.25 -22.20 -21.39
CA LYS A 692 12.06 -21.62 -22.05
C LYS A 692 10.80 -22.45 -21.75
N VAL A 693 9.74 -21.81 -21.26
CA VAL A 693 8.46 -22.46 -20.92
C VAL A 693 7.28 -21.97 -21.74
N ASP A 694 7.35 -20.76 -22.29
CA ASP A 694 6.26 -20.20 -23.09
C ASP A 694 6.77 -19.17 -24.11
N THR A 695 5.90 -18.72 -25.00
CA THR A 695 6.12 -17.58 -25.89
C THR A 695 4.83 -16.81 -26.03
N ALA A 696 4.85 -15.55 -25.60
CA ALA A 696 3.77 -14.62 -25.86
C ALA A 696 3.96 -13.98 -27.23
N SER A 697 2.87 -13.80 -27.96
CA SER A 697 2.82 -13.15 -29.27
C SER A 697 1.57 -12.29 -29.36
N ASP A 698 1.66 -11.19 -30.11
CA ASP A 698 0.46 -10.46 -30.52
C ASP A 698 -0.19 -11.22 -31.69
N PRO A 699 -1.46 -11.67 -31.57
CA PRO A 699 -2.14 -12.39 -32.65
C PRO A 699 -2.28 -11.58 -33.94
N ASN A 700 -2.21 -10.24 -33.84
CA ASN A 700 -2.35 -9.34 -34.99
C ASN A 700 -1.02 -9.00 -35.67
N LYS A 701 0.12 -9.48 -35.16
CA LYS A 701 1.44 -9.09 -35.65
C LYS A 701 2.36 -10.30 -35.83
N HIS A 702 2.76 -10.54 -37.07
CA HIS A 702 3.75 -11.58 -37.38
C HIS A 702 5.16 -11.12 -36.98
N GLY A 703 5.86 -11.93 -36.17
CA GLY A 703 7.28 -11.72 -35.84
C GLY A 703 7.58 -11.13 -34.46
N ALA A 704 6.58 -10.58 -33.76
CA ALA A 704 6.74 -10.03 -32.41
C ALA A 704 6.53 -11.12 -31.35
N PHE A 705 7.63 -11.64 -30.79
CA PHE A 705 7.59 -12.70 -29.78
C PHE A 705 8.36 -12.31 -28.52
N VAL A 706 7.76 -12.59 -27.36
CA VAL A 706 8.42 -12.48 -26.05
C VAL A 706 8.50 -13.88 -25.45
N HIS A 707 9.70 -14.35 -25.14
CA HIS A 707 9.89 -15.64 -24.50
C HIS A 707 9.74 -15.53 -22.98
N ILE A 708 9.10 -16.53 -22.39
CA ILE A 708 9.00 -16.69 -20.93
C ILE A 708 9.89 -17.86 -20.54
N TYR A 709 10.78 -17.61 -19.59
CA TYR A 709 11.76 -18.56 -19.08
C TYR A 709 11.39 -19.02 -17.68
N GLU A 710 11.85 -20.21 -17.29
CA GLU A 710 11.75 -20.76 -15.95
C GLU A 710 13.15 -21.08 -15.43
N GLY A 711 13.50 -20.58 -14.25
CA GLY A 711 14.81 -20.80 -13.63
C GLY A 711 15.16 -19.73 -12.59
N LYS A 712 16.33 -19.84 -11.96
CA LYS A 712 16.81 -18.81 -11.02
C LYS A 712 17.38 -17.63 -11.82
N PRO A 713 17.03 -16.38 -11.49
CA PRO A 713 17.69 -15.22 -12.11
C PRO A 713 19.21 -15.32 -12.00
N SER A 714 19.92 -14.92 -13.06
CA SER A 714 21.35 -15.15 -13.19
C SER A 714 22.06 -14.01 -13.91
N THR A 715 23.39 -14.08 -13.96
CA THR A 715 24.23 -13.09 -14.64
C THR A 715 24.01 -13.06 -16.15
N SER A 716 23.49 -14.12 -16.78
CA SER A 716 23.22 -14.13 -18.23
C SER A 716 22.18 -13.07 -18.61
N ILE A 717 21.18 -12.86 -17.76
CA ILE A 717 20.16 -11.82 -17.91
C ILE A 717 20.56 -10.50 -17.25
N GLY A 718 21.76 -10.40 -16.65
CA GLY A 718 22.23 -9.24 -15.90
C GLY A 718 21.72 -9.16 -14.46
N HIS A 719 21.16 -10.24 -13.91
CA HIS A 719 20.69 -10.31 -12.53
C HIS A 719 21.76 -10.95 -11.64
N TYR A 720 22.48 -10.16 -10.86
CA TYR A 720 23.51 -10.70 -9.97
C TYR A 720 22.90 -11.42 -8.76
N THR A 721 23.46 -12.59 -8.45
CA THR A 721 23.10 -13.39 -7.27
C THR A 721 24.35 -13.54 -6.42
N PRO A 722 24.36 -13.02 -5.18
CA PRO A 722 25.51 -13.17 -4.30
C PRO A 722 25.83 -14.65 -4.08
N LYS A 723 27.12 -14.96 -3.91
CA LYS A 723 27.59 -16.35 -3.75
C LYS A 723 27.17 -16.99 -2.41
N SER A 724 26.79 -16.19 -1.41
CA SER A 724 26.32 -16.72 -0.12
C SER A 724 24.86 -17.16 -0.24
N SER A 725 24.57 -18.37 0.23
CA SER A 725 23.27 -19.05 0.05
C SER A 725 22.08 -18.34 0.71
N ASN A 726 22.35 -17.37 1.61
CA ASN A 726 21.34 -16.65 2.38
C ASN A 726 21.33 -15.12 2.17
N ALA A 727 22.39 -14.50 1.63
CA ALA A 727 22.39 -13.06 1.37
C ALA A 727 21.96 -12.84 -0.09
N GLY A 728 20.78 -12.29 -0.33
CA GLY A 728 20.35 -11.98 -1.71
C GLY A 728 18.86 -12.04 -1.97
N THR A 729 18.06 -12.54 -1.04
CA THR A 729 16.63 -12.70 -1.27
C THR A 729 15.85 -11.46 -0.90
N SER A 730 15.06 -10.96 -1.85
CA SER A 730 14.03 -9.96 -1.59
C SER A 730 13.07 -10.41 -0.48
N TYR A 731 12.34 -9.49 0.14
CA TYR A 731 11.24 -9.82 1.05
C TYR A 731 10.28 -10.87 0.46
N PHE A 732 9.94 -10.71 -0.82
CA PHE A 732 9.07 -11.64 -1.54
C PHE A 732 9.72 -13.00 -1.75
N ASP A 733 11.04 -13.08 -1.96
CA ASP A 733 11.75 -14.35 -1.99
C ASP A 733 11.67 -15.10 -0.66
N ARG A 734 11.75 -14.39 0.47
CA ARG A 734 11.62 -15.02 1.80
C ARG A 734 10.19 -15.49 2.07
N LEU A 735 9.18 -14.68 1.75
CA LEU A 735 7.77 -15.09 1.81
C LEU A 735 7.46 -16.27 0.87
N TRP A 736 8.08 -16.30 -0.31
CA TRP A 736 7.91 -17.38 -1.26
C TRP A 736 8.53 -18.68 -0.74
N ARG A 737 9.75 -18.64 -0.21
CA ARG A 737 10.44 -19.79 0.39
C ARG A 737 9.64 -20.43 1.52
N THR A 738 8.82 -19.64 2.23
CA THR A 738 7.97 -20.14 3.32
C THR A 738 6.64 -20.73 2.84
N GLY A 739 6.29 -20.62 1.54
CA GLY A 739 5.11 -21.26 0.96
C GLY A 739 3.78 -20.56 1.27
N VAL A 740 3.82 -19.28 1.66
CA VAL A 740 2.62 -18.56 2.15
C VAL A 740 1.64 -18.20 1.01
N GLY A 741 2.10 -18.11 -0.24
CA GLY A 741 1.28 -17.74 -1.39
C GLY A 741 0.47 -18.91 -1.97
N LYS A 742 -0.86 -18.87 -1.88
CA LYS A 742 -1.76 -19.87 -2.52
C LYS A 742 -1.63 -19.95 -4.04
N HIS A 743 -1.16 -18.88 -4.67
CA HIS A 743 -1.03 -18.73 -6.12
C HIS A 743 0.41 -18.86 -6.63
N ALA A 744 1.38 -18.85 -5.71
CA ALA A 744 2.80 -18.89 -6.05
C ALA A 744 3.25 -20.34 -6.23
N ASP A 745 3.91 -20.64 -7.34
CA ASP A 745 4.55 -21.95 -7.51
C ASP A 745 5.79 -22.00 -6.61
N MET A 746 5.74 -22.77 -5.52
CA MET A 746 6.76 -22.85 -4.48
C MET A 746 8.17 -23.23 -4.96
N LYS A 747 8.32 -23.66 -6.23
CA LYS A 747 9.61 -24.11 -6.77
C LYS A 747 10.03 -23.40 -8.05
N LYS A 748 9.17 -22.57 -8.63
CA LYS A 748 9.40 -22.00 -9.96
C LYS A 748 9.39 -20.48 -9.94
N ARG A 749 10.32 -19.94 -10.70
CA ARG A 749 10.45 -18.53 -11.02
C ARG A 749 10.32 -18.40 -12.52
N TYR A 750 9.51 -17.44 -12.96
CA TYR A 750 9.28 -17.11 -14.35
C TYR A 750 9.95 -15.78 -14.66
N ILE A 751 10.64 -15.74 -15.79
CA ILE A 751 11.50 -14.62 -16.17
C ILE A 751 11.12 -14.16 -17.56
N ILE A 752 10.95 -12.85 -17.72
CA ILE A 752 10.87 -12.16 -19.01
C ILE A 752 12.07 -11.22 -19.09
N ALA A 753 12.83 -11.33 -20.16
CA ALA A 753 14.00 -10.50 -20.39
C ALA A 753 13.94 -9.88 -21.79
N LEU A 754 13.97 -8.54 -21.83
CA LEU A 754 13.94 -7.74 -23.03
C LEU A 754 15.24 -6.93 -23.12
N ARG A 755 15.68 -6.60 -24.34
CA ARG A 755 16.80 -5.67 -24.57
C ARG A 755 16.50 -4.71 -25.70
N THR A 756 17.21 -3.60 -25.75
CA THR A 756 17.16 -2.67 -26.90
C THR A 756 17.69 -3.34 -28.18
N ILE A 757 17.24 -2.89 -29.34
CA ILE A 757 17.71 -3.38 -30.64
C ILE A 757 19.19 -2.99 -30.86
N ARG A 758 19.96 -3.85 -31.52
CA ARG A 758 21.33 -3.54 -31.96
C ARG A 758 21.27 -2.92 -33.36
N ASP A 759 21.89 -1.76 -33.57
CA ASP A 759 21.94 -1.07 -34.86
C ASP A 759 22.48 -1.94 -36.01
N GLN A 760 23.30 -2.94 -35.71
CA GLN A 760 23.90 -3.85 -36.71
C GLN A 760 22.87 -4.70 -37.49
N PHE A 761 21.61 -4.79 -37.06
CA PHE A 761 20.59 -5.54 -37.79
C PHE A 761 19.84 -4.74 -38.87
N TYR A 762 20.03 -3.42 -38.94
CA TYR A 762 19.32 -2.58 -39.93
C TYR A 762 20.13 -2.27 -41.20
N SER A 763 21.39 -2.74 -41.31
CA SER A 763 22.25 -2.44 -42.46
C SER A 763 22.08 -3.38 -43.67
N GLY A 764 21.11 -4.30 -43.68
CA GLY A 764 20.99 -5.30 -44.75
C GLY A 764 19.56 -5.61 -45.16
N THR A 765 19.28 -5.42 -46.46
CA THR A 765 18.11 -5.93 -47.22
C THR A 765 16.76 -5.20 -47.11
N THR A 766 16.73 -3.90 -47.36
CA THR A 766 15.66 -3.32 -48.19
C THR A 766 16.16 -3.17 -49.62
N SER A 767 16.40 -4.29 -50.31
CA SER A 767 16.53 -4.25 -51.77
C SER A 767 15.12 -4.09 -52.34
N SER A 768 14.77 -2.87 -52.71
CA SER A 768 13.71 -2.58 -53.66
C SER A 768 14.06 -3.20 -55.01
N LYS A 769 13.74 -4.49 -55.20
CA LYS A 769 13.70 -5.13 -56.52
C LYS A 769 12.25 -5.37 -56.91
N ALA A 770 11.70 -4.38 -57.61
CA ALA A 770 10.65 -4.60 -58.58
C ALA A 770 11.26 -5.34 -59.78
N THR A 771 10.81 -6.56 -60.10
CA THR A 771 10.56 -6.99 -61.49
C THR A 771 9.90 -8.38 -61.57
N GLN A 772 8.79 -8.41 -62.32
CA GLN A 772 8.48 -9.33 -63.41
C GLN A 772 8.88 -10.82 -63.28
N SER A 773 7.85 -11.66 -63.17
CA SER A 773 7.50 -12.67 -64.19
C SER A 773 8.65 -13.19 -65.07
N SER A 774 9.13 -14.40 -64.82
CA SER A 774 9.32 -15.39 -65.89
C SER A 774 9.41 -16.82 -65.33
N LYS A 775 8.61 -17.69 -65.97
CA LYS A 775 8.66 -19.15 -65.87
C LYS A 775 10.05 -19.68 -66.23
N LYS A 776 10.55 -20.66 -65.47
CA LYS A 776 11.23 -21.81 -66.07
C LYS A 776 11.22 -23.02 -65.13
N THR A 777 10.63 -24.07 -65.67
CA THR A 777 10.57 -25.46 -65.23
C THR A 777 11.95 -26.12 -65.32
N ALA A 778 12.33 -26.88 -64.29
CA ALA A 778 13.26 -28.01 -64.42
C ALA A 778 13.03 -29.03 -63.30
N THR A 779 12.99 -30.28 -63.70
CA THR A 779 12.62 -31.50 -62.98
C THR A 779 13.85 -32.31 -62.53
N ALA A 780 13.63 -33.14 -61.49
CA ALA A 780 14.42 -34.30 -61.01
C ALA A 780 15.66 -33.97 -60.14
N THR A 781 16.02 -34.68 -59.05
CA THR A 781 15.78 -36.10 -58.71
C THR A 781 15.99 -36.37 -57.20
N ALA A 782 15.27 -37.39 -56.73
CA ALA A 782 15.34 -38.22 -55.51
C ALA A 782 16.51 -38.15 -54.50
N GLY A 783 16.14 -38.28 -53.21
CA GLY A 783 16.87 -39.13 -52.25
C GLY A 783 16.97 -38.58 -50.82
N GLU A 784 16.10 -39.02 -49.90
CA GLU A 784 16.47 -39.65 -48.60
C GLU A 784 15.30 -39.72 -47.60
N LYS A 785 15.09 -40.92 -47.07
CA LYS A 785 14.04 -41.28 -46.10
C LYS A 785 14.49 -40.91 -44.68
N GLY A 786 13.94 -39.84 -44.11
CA GLY A 786 14.05 -39.50 -42.69
C GLY A 786 12.78 -39.86 -41.91
N LYS A 787 12.88 -40.81 -40.96
CA LYS A 787 11.80 -41.28 -40.07
C LYS A 787 11.14 -40.12 -39.30
N GLY A 788 9.83 -39.94 -39.49
CA GLY A 788 9.01 -38.96 -38.76
C GLY A 788 8.86 -39.30 -37.28
N LYS A 789 9.29 -38.38 -36.41
CA LYS A 789 8.93 -38.37 -34.98
C LYS A 789 7.49 -37.87 -34.85
N HIS A 790 6.59 -38.74 -34.40
CA HIS A 790 5.25 -38.38 -33.95
C HIS A 790 5.32 -37.27 -32.89
N SER A 791 4.70 -36.13 -33.19
CA SER A 791 4.60 -34.98 -32.28
C SER A 791 3.58 -35.24 -31.17
N ASN A 792 3.94 -34.84 -29.96
CA ASN A 792 3.23 -35.06 -28.70
C ASN A 792 1.91 -34.26 -28.59
N LYS A 793 0.91 -34.59 -29.41
CA LYS A 793 -0.46 -34.06 -29.26
C LYS A 793 -1.22 -34.65 -28.06
N ARG A 794 -0.70 -35.73 -27.45
CA ARG A 794 -1.31 -36.44 -26.29
C ARG A 794 -1.24 -35.69 -24.94
N SER A 795 -0.48 -34.61 -24.82
CA SER A 795 -0.29 -33.90 -23.53
C SER A 795 -1.48 -33.00 -23.17
N ALA A 796 -2.00 -32.24 -24.14
CA ALA A 796 -3.07 -31.28 -23.91
C ALA A 796 -4.40 -31.96 -23.53
N GLU A 797 -4.75 -33.04 -24.22
CA GLU A 797 -5.98 -33.79 -23.96
C GLU A 797 -5.96 -34.48 -22.59
N LYS A 798 -4.79 -34.96 -22.15
CA LYS A 798 -4.63 -35.55 -20.82
C LYS A 798 -4.76 -34.49 -19.71
N GLN A 799 -4.29 -33.26 -19.96
CA GLN A 799 -4.47 -32.13 -19.06
C GLN A 799 -5.94 -31.69 -18.98
N GLN A 800 -6.62 -31.60 -20.11
CA GLN A 800 -8.04 -31.25 -20.20
C GLN A 800 -8.92 -32.27 -19.44
N ARG A 801 -8.71 -33.57 -19.69
CA ARG A 801 -9.41 -34.65 -18.95
C ARG A 801 -9.14 -34.61 -17.44
N ARG A 802 -7.96 -34.14 -17.01
CA ARG A 802 -7.62 -33.96 -15.59
C ARG A 802 -8.39 -32.79 -14.96
N ASN A 803 -8.58 -31.71 -15.71
CA ASN A 803 -9.34 -30.55 -15.27
C ASN A 803 -10.85 -30.84 -15.22
N GLU A 804 -11.39 -31.53 -16.23
CA GLU A 804 -12.79 -31.99 -16.27
C GLU A 804 -13.11 -32.92 -15.09
N ARG A 805 -12.22 -33.89 -14.78
CA ARG A 805 -12.37 -34.76 -13.60
C ARG A 805 -12.36 -33.99 -12.28
N ARG A 806 -11.58 -32.92 -12.16
CA ARG A 806 -11.55 -32.06 -10.96
C ARG A 806 -12.85 -31.27 -10.83
N LEU A 807 -13.39 -30.77 -11.94
CA LEU A 807 -14.65 -30.03 -11.97
C LEU A 807 -15.82 -30.93 -11.56
N LEU A 808 -15.93 -32.12 -12.16
CA LEU A 808 -16.93 -33.14 -11.84
C LEU A 808 -16.87 -33.57 -10.37
N LYS A 809 -15.67 -33.78 -9.83
CA LYS A 809 -15.51 -34.17 -8.42
C LYS A 809 -15.96 -33.05 -7.47
N LYS A 810 -15.77 -31.79 -7.87
CA LYS A 810 -16.21 -30.60 -7.11
C LYS A 810 -17.74 -30.46 -7.16
N GLN A 811 -18.36 -30.66 -8.32
CA GLN A 811 -19.82 -30.69 -8.47
C GLN A 811 -20.45 -31.82 -7.63
N GLN A 812 -19.89 -33.03 -7.69
CA GLN A 812 -20.38 -34.16 -6.87
C GLN A 812 -20.23 -33.91 -5.36
N GLN A 813 -19.17 -33.24 -4.92
CA GLN A 813 -19.02 -32.85 -3.52
C GLN A 813 -20.06 -31.80 -3.11
N GLN A 814 -20.35 -30.85 -4.00
CA GLN A 814 -21.34 -29.81 -3.77
C GLN A 814 -22.77 -30.38 -3.77
N GLU A 815 -23.07 -31.34 -4.65
CA GLU A 815 -24.33 -32.09 -4.63
C GLU A 815 -24.50 -32.91 -3.36
N LYS A 816 -23.45 -33.61 -2.91
CA LYS A 816 -23.47 -34.35 -1.64
C LYS A 816 -23.68 -33.43 -0.44
N GLN A 817 -23.05 -32.25 -0.43
CA GLN A 817 -23.29 -31.24 0.61
C GLN A 817 -24.73 -30.72 0.57
N ASN A 818 -25.27 -30.42 -0.62
CA ASN A 818 -26.66 -29.99 -0.78
C ASN A 818 -27.65 -31.08 -0.36
N HIS A 819 -27.34 -32.36 -0.62
CA HIS A 819 -28.19 -33.48 -0.20
C HIS A 819 -28.13 -33.71 1.32
N SER A 820 -26.97 -33.51 1.93
CA SER A 820 -26.79 -33.57 3.39
C SER A 820 -27.42 -32.38 4.13
N GLN A 821 -27.65 -31.25 3.46
CA GLN A 821 -28.35 -30.09 4.03
C GLN A 821 -29.88 -30.17 3.87
N LYS A 822 -30.37 -30.99 2.93
CA LYS A 822 -31.80 -31.24 2.71
C LYS A 822 -32.36 -32.38 3.57
N ARG A 823 -31.49 -33.24 4.11
CA ARG A 823 -31.81 -34.21 5.16
C ARG A 823 -31.57 -33.57 6.50
#